data_AF-A0A954TZR5-F1
#
_entry.id   AF-A0A954TZR5-F1
#
_cell.length_a   1.000
_cell.length_b   1.000
_cell.length_c   1.000
_cell.angle_alpha   90.00
_cell.angle_beta   90.00
_cell.angle_gamma   90.00
#
_symmetry.space_group_name_H-M   'P 1'
#
loop_
_entity.id
_entity.type
_entity.pdbx_description
1 polymer ?
#
loop_
_entity_poly.entity_id
_entity_poly.type
_entity_poly.pdbx_seq_one_letter_code
_entity_poly.pdbx_strand_id
1 'polypeptide(L)'
;MKISRRVAGIFILVSFASLPNAVAQQADRGLIVLYDFAQGSGQTVRDVSGVGTPLDLVIEKSSSVRWTNGALVVESSTSIASAQPAKKVIDAVKRSNAITIEAWLKPANNAQTGPARIVSLSSDTSQRNVTLGQDKDFYDVRLRVTGSDNNGLPSTSSPKKSLQTRLSHIVFTRDAAGTAIIYIDGKQIANGKVNGNFSNWDGKHRLALANEITKDRPWLGELHRVAIYDRALAPKEVQQSFAAGAKAMPGTPMREAVAAGNNDVFDNKVAPLFAKHCLECHDSAIKKGGLDLSRKVAALAGGESGKVITPGKAAESLLWESVESNEMPKDRAPLSANEKVALRKWLDAGADWSVEQIDPAIYLHEGHAGEIWVQRLTVPEYIETVRSTVGVDISKEAREMLPPDLRADGFSNTAYNLNIDLKHVEAYSKLAEIIVSRMDVLKFAARFSKSQLLSTDDTMRQHVEAMGKWMLRGPLDERDVNNYSGIATTVASAGGDFKQAMTYMIEAMLQSPRFIYRIENQHGGGAQRPVTQYELASRLSYILWGSSPDEELMRAADAGDLADRGKLAAQVQRMLKDSRTIDRSSQFLSEWLDLGRLANLRPDAKKFPNWDAQLATDMRDETLAYFREVAWKQNRPLSDLLNAQLTYATPRLAEHYGLTSLSEDISQYDLSSVAGRGGILTQGSVLTVGGDGASMVSRGLFVLHDLLRGTVNAPPPCVNTTPPPTKAGLTQRGIAESRIADANCGVCHARFEPLAFGLEKFDGVGAFHERDKHGNALRDDGEILFPGEAKPVPYKTSAELMDLLANSERVRESLTWKVTQFALGRPLLAADAPVVAEIHKAAQQDGGTYASLITAIVLSDL
;
A
#
# COMPACT_ATOMS: atom_id res chain seq x y z
N MET A 1 -24.71 -55.77 -40.11
CA MET A 1 -23.78 -55.76 -41.27
C MET A 1 -22.40 -55.33 -40.77
N LYS A 2 -21.36 -56.09 -41.11
CA LYS A 2 -19.94 -55.91 -40.70
C LYS A 2 -19.24 -54.77 -41.45
N ILE A 3 -18.03 -54.43 -40.94
CA ILE A 3 -16.86 -53.75 -41.55
C ILE A 3 -16.74 -52.27 -41.11
N SER A 4 -15.92 -51.87 -40.15
CA SER A 4 -14.42 -51.82 -40.04
C SER A 4 -13.75 -50.78 -40.96
N ARG A 5 -13.17 -49.73 -40.35
CA ARG A 5 -11.75 -49.33 -40.54
C ARG A 5 -11.29 -48.31 -39.49
N ARG A 6 -10.06 -48.54 -39.02
CA ARG A 6 -9.27 -47.78 -38.03
C ARG A 6 -8.69 -46.48 -38.61
N VAL A 7 -8.53 -45.45 -37.78
CA VAL A 7 -7.38 -44.51 -37.72
C VAL A 7 -7.27 -44.03 -36.25
N ALA A 8 -6.30 -44.53 -35.46
CA ALA A 8 -5.22 -43.77 -34.81
C ALA A 8 -5.61 -42.31 -34.44
N GLY A 9 -5.82 -41.92 -33.19
CA GLY A 9 -4.90 -42.00 -32.05
C GLY A 9 -4.32 -40.61 -31.80
N ILE A 10 -4.83 -39.89 -30.79
CA ILE A 10 -4.18 -38.85 -29.95
C ILE A 10 -5.17 -38.60 -28.80
N PHE A 11 -4.89 -39.18 -27.63
CA PHE A 11 -5.50 -38.79 -26.36
C PHE A 11 -4.52 -37.83 -25.69
N ILE A 12 -4.83 -36.53 -25.69
CA ILE A 12 -4.10 -35.55 -24.88
C ILE A 12 -4.74 -35.57 -23.49
N LEU A 13 -4.12 -36.32 -22.59
CA LEU A 13 -4.30 -36.19 -21.15
C LEU A 13 -3.61 -34.89 -20.72
N VAL A 14 -4.39 -33.83 -20.51
CA VAL A 14 -3.90 -32.61 -19.88
C VAL A 14 -3.97 -32.80 -18.36
N SER A 15 -2.91 -33.33 -17.78
CA SER A 15 -2.65 -33.20 -16.34
C SER A 15 -2.02 -31.84 -16.07
N PHE A 16 -2.82 -30.85 -15.65
CA PHE A 16 -2.29 -29.61 -15.10
C PHE A 16 -1.87 -29.86 -13.64
N ALA A 17 -0.57 -30.09 -13.45
CA ALA A 17 0.04 -30.14 -12.13
C ALA A 17 0.18 -28.71 -11.56
N SER A 18 -0.70 -28.37 -10.62
CA SER A 18 -0.62 -27.24 -9.71
C SER A 18 0.50 -27.46 -8.69
N LEU A 19 1.74 -27.09 -9.00
CA LEU A 19 2.91 -27.26 -8.12
C LEU A 19 3.98 -26.12 -8.12
N PRO A 20 3.66 -24.81 -8.01
CA PRO A 20 4.70 -23.83 -7.63
C PRO A 20 4.62 -23.36 -6.17
N ASN A 21 3.43 -23.26 -5.56
CA ASN A 21 3.26 -22.48 -4.32
C ASN A 21 3.68 -23.17 -3.01
N ALA A 22 3.62 -24.51 -2.91
CA ALA A 22 4.07 -25.22 -1.71
C ALA A 22 5.61 -25.28 -1.57
N VAL A 23 6.33 -24.91 -2.63
CA VAL A 23 7.74 -25.27 -2.82
C VAL A 23 8.68 -24.10 -2.47
N ALA A 24 8.27 -22.86 -2.73
CA ALA A 24 9.01 -21.67 -2.29
C ALA A 24 9.04 -21.55 -0.76
N GLN A 25 7.97 -21.98 -0.08
CA GLN A 25 7.86 -22.01 1.38
C GLN A 25 8.83 -23.00 2.06
N GLN A 26 9.37 -23.96 1.31
CA GLN A 26 10.25 -25.01 1.84
C GLN A 26 11.73 -24.56 1.88
N ALA A 27 12.15 -23.67 0.98
CA ALA A 27 13.54 -23.19 0.87
C ALA A 27 13.96 -22.24 2.02
N ASP A 28 13.03 -21.49 2.61
CA ASP A 28 13.33 -20.53 3.70
C ASP A 28 13.46 -21.21 5.08
N ARG A 29 13.04 -22.48 5.21
CA ARG A 29 13.19 -23.23 6.47
C ARG A 29 14.67 -23.34 6.82
N GLY A 30 15.05 -22.94 8.04
CA GLY A 30 16.44 -23.04 8.51
C GLY A 30 17.40 -21.97 7.98
N LEU A 31 16.92 -20.92 7.29
CA LEU A 31 17.75 -19.77 6.91
C LEU A 31 18.22 -19.02 8.16
N ILE A 32 19.50 -18.62 8.22
CA ILE A 32 20.08 -17.90 9.37
C ILE A 32 20.61 -16.52 9.01
N VAL A 33 21.27 -16.38 7.85
CA VAL A 33 21.70 -15.07 7.29
C VAL A 33 21.44 -15.02 5.80
N LEU A 34 21.13 -13.83 5.29
CA LEU A 34 20.95 -13.57 3.87
C LEU A 34 21.51 -12.19 3.51
N TYR A 35 22.40 -12.15 2.53
CA TYR A 35 22.93 -10.94 1.91
C TYR A 35 22.57 -10.98 0.43
N ASP A 36 21.71 -10.08 -0.01
CA ASP A 36 21.19 -9.97 -1.39
C ASP A 36 21.84 -8.83 -2.20
N PHE A 37 22.68 -8.03 -1.54
CA PHE A 37 23.39 -6.89 -2.13
C PHE A 37 22.48 -5.86 -2.82
N ALA A 38 21.21 -5.78 -2.43
CA ALA A 38 20.21 -4.86 -3.01
C ALA A 38 20.39 -3.40 -2.54
N GLN A 39 21.28 -3.12 -1.58
CA GLN A 39 21.44 -1.79 -0.98
C GLN A 39 21.93 -0.73 -1.99
N GLY A 40 22.65 -1.14 -3.03
CA GLY A 40 23.08 -0.28 -4.14
C GLY A 40 24.09 0.82 -3.81
N SER A 41 24.39 1.09 -2.52
CA SER A 41 25.40 2.05 -2.06
C SER A 41 25.73 1.87 -0.56
N GLY A 42 26.78 2.55 -0.08
CA GLY A 42 27.15 2.60 1.35
C GLY A 42 28.29 1.65 1.76
N GLN A 43 28.56 1.63 3.07
CA GLN A 43 29.62 0.83 3.71
C GLN A 43 29.12 -0.41 4.47
N THR A 44 27.82 -0.68 4.41
CA THR A 44 27.19 -1.77 5.18
C THR A 44 26.48 -2.72 4.24
N VAL A 45 26.82 -4.01 4.30
CA VAL A 45 26.03 -5.10 3.70
C VAL A 45 25.07 -5.59 4.76
N ARG A 46 23.76 -5.40 4.55
CA ARG A 46 22.75 -5.71 5.55
C ARG A 46 22.33 -7.17 5.48
N ASP A 47 22.19 -7.79 6.65
CA ASP A 47 21.57 -9.11 6.77
C ASP A 47 20.05 -8.99 6.70
N VAL A 48 19.48 -9.42 5.58
CA VAL A 48 18.04 -9.32 5.27
C VAL A 48 17.29 -10.63 5.56
N SER A 49 17.89 -11.57 6.32
CA SER A 49 17.26 -12.85 6.65
C SER A 49 16.00 -12.74 7.49
N GLY A 50 15.85 -11.66 8.27
CA GLY A 50 14.76 -11.51 9.24
C GLY A 50 14.89 -12.44 10.47
N VAL A 51 16.04 -13.10 10.67
CA VAL A 51 16.25 -14.08 11.75
C VAL A 51 17.12 -13.50 12.86
N GLY A 52 16.50 -13.25 14.02
CA GLY A 52 17.18 -12.68 15.18
C GLY A 52 17.73 -11.28 14.93
N THR A 53 18.71 -10.86 15.73
CA THR A 53 19.42 -9.60 15.47
C THR A 53 20.21 -9.68 14.15
N PRO A 54 20.08 -8.70 13.24
CA PRO A 54 20.82 -8.70 11.97
C PRO A 54 22.33 -8.80 12.17
N LEU A 55 22.98 -9.67 11.41
CA LEU A 55 24.43 -9.80 11.37
C LEU A 55 25.00 -8.97 10.20
N ASP A 56 24.87 -7.65 10.29
CA ASP A 56 25.37 -6.73 9.26
C ASP A 56 26.90 -6.80 9.12
N LEU A 57 27.39 -6.68 7.88
CA LEU A 57 28.82 -6.68 7.55
C LEU A 57 29.27 -5.28 7.20
N VAL A 58 30.46 -4.91 7.68
CA VAL A 58 31.06 -3.60 7.43
C VAL A 58 32.13 -3.74 6.36
N ILE A 59 32.03 -2.91 5.32
CA ILE A 59 33.02 -2.74 4.26
C ILE A 59 34.08 -1.75 4.75
N GLU A 60 35.28 -2.24 5.07
CA GLU A 60 36.36 -1.41 5.64
C GLU A 60 36.83 -0.34 4.65
N LYS A 61 36.99 -0.70 3.37
CA LYS A 61 37.46 0.22 2.32
C LYS A 61 36.46 0.26 1.16
N SER A 62 35.57 1.25 1.17
CA SER A 62 34.55 1.41 0.12
C SER A 62 35.14 1.63 -1.28
N SER A 63 36.34 2.20 -1.41
CA SER A 63 37.01 2.36 -2.71
C SER A 63 37.56 1.06 -3.31
N SER A 64 37.56 -0.03 -2.54
CA SER A 64 37.92 -1.37 -3.02
C SER A 64 36.72 -2.14 -3.58
N VAL A 65 35.52 -1.58 -3.48
CA VAL A 65 34.27 -2.21 -3.94
C VAL A 65 33.43 -1.24 -4.76
N ARG A 66 32.57 -1.79 -5.60
CA ARG A 66 31.61 -1.02 -6.38
C ARG A 66 30.25 -1.69 -6.34
N TRP A 67 29.24 -0.93 -5.95
CA TRP A 67 27.86 -1.39 -5.98
C TRP A 67 27.32 -1.39 -7.41
N THR A 68 26.54 -2.40 -7.73
CA THR A 68 25.76 -2.52 -8.97
C THR A 68 24.33 -2.91 -8.63
N ASN A 69 23.43 -2.93 -9.61
CA ASN A 69 22.06 -3.39 -9.38
C ASN A 69 22.05 -4.88 -9.00
N GLY A 70 21.85 -5.18 -7.71
CA GLY A 70 21.78 -6.53 -7.16
C GLY A 70 23.12 -7.23 -6.91
N ALA A 71 24.25 -6.50 -6.91
CA ALA A 71 25.55 -7.11 -6.62
C ALA A 71 26.59 -6.13 -6.05
N LEU A 72 27.53 -6.69 -5.28
CA LEU A 72 28.73 -6.01 -4.80
C LEU A 72 29.96 -6.53 -5.54
N VAL A 73 30.62 -5.65 -6.31
CA VAL A 73 31.84 -5.96 -7.04
C VAL A 73 33.04 -5.67 -6.15
N VAL A 74 33.91 -6.66 -5.92
CA VAL A 74 35.14 -6.55 -5.14
C VAL A 74 36.32 -6.43 -6.10
N GLU A 75 36.86 -5.22 -6.21
CA GLU A 75 37.85 -4.84 -7.22
C GLU A 75 39.28 -4.92 -6.66
N SER A 76 39.44 -4.78 -5.35
CA SER A 76 40.73 -4.99 -4.66
C SER A 76 40.53 -5.46 -3.21
N SER A 77 41.62 -5.80 -2.53
CA SER A 77 41.57 -6.31 -1.16
C SER A 77 40.87 -5.33 -0.20
N THR A 78 39.87 -5.84 0.53
CA THR A 78 39.18 -5.15 1.63
C THR A 78 38.67 -6.20 2.62
N SER A 79 38.31 -5.76 3.83
CA SER A 79 37.51 -6.57 4.76
C SER A 79 36.02 -6.23 4.56
N ILE A 80 35.19 -7.26 4.50
CA ILE A 80 33.72 -7.16 4.52
C ILE A 80 33.26 -8.13 5.62
N ALA A 81 33.14 -7.66 6.85
CA ALA A 81 33.00 -8.56 8.01
C ALA A 81 32.03 -8.05 9.07
N SER A 82 31.41 -9.00 9.80
CA SER A 82 30.48 -8.69 10.89
C SER A 82 31.21 -7.98 12.02
N ALA A 83 30.66 -6.93 12.62
CA ALA A 83 31.37 -6.21 13.70
C ALA A 83 31.63 -7.08 14.93
N GLN A 84 30.73 -8.02 15.22
CA GLN A 84 30.76 -8.93 16.36
C GLN A 84 30.89 -10.38 15.91
N PRO A 85 31.27 -11.32 16.82
CA PRO A 85 31.23 -12.76 16.53
C PRO A 85 29.86 -13.20 16.03
N ALA A 86 29.83 -14.10 15.04
CA ALA A 86 28.59 -14.54 14.39
C ALA A 86 27.82 -15.59 15.24
N LYS A 87 27.53 -15.26 16.50
CA LYS A 87 26.94 -16.18 17.47
C LYS A 87 25.67 -16.86 16.95
N LYS A 88 24.80 -16.10 16.27
CA LYS A 88 23.55 -16.65 15.72
C LYS A 88 23.77 -17.78 14.71
N VAL A 89 24.79 -17.68 13.87
CA VAL A 89 25.18 -18.74 12.91
C VAL A 89 25.80 -19.92 13.65
N ILE A 90 26.72 -19.62 14.58
CA ILE A 90 27.47 -20.63 15.34
C ILE A 90 26.52 -21.49 16.19
N ASP A 91 25.62 -20.85 16.93
CA ASP A 91 24.71 -21.53 17.85
C ASP A 91 23.63 -22.33 17.11
N ALA A 92 23.16 -21.82 15.96
CA ALA A 92 22.20 -22.55 15.12
C ALA A 92 22.83 -23.82 14.54
N VAL A 93 24.04 -23.71 13.94
CA VAL A 93 24.74 -24.85 13.35
C VAL A 93 25.19 -25.87 14.40
N LYS A 94 25.62 -25.42 15.58
CA LYS A 94 25.89 -26.33 16.72
C LYS A 94 24.67 -27.14 17.11
N ARG A 95 23.50 -26.49 17.17
CA ARG A 95 22.24 -27.09 17.60
C ARG A 95 21.70 -28.09 16.59
N SER A 96 21.74 -27.74 15.31
CA SER A 96 21.22 -28.59 14.23
C SER A 96 22.18 -29.69 13.80
N ASN A 97 23.47 -29.53 14.11
CA ASN A 97 24.56 -30.33 13.57
C ASN A 97 24.58 -30.35 12.02
N ALA A 98 24.07 -29.33 11.36
CA ALA A 98 24.01 -29.26 9.90
C ALA A 98 24.21 -27.83 9.39
N ILE A 99 24.67 -27.69 8.15
CA ILE A 99 24.90 -26.38 7.52
C ILE A 99 24.71 -26.44 6.01
N THR A 100 24.18 -25.36 5.44
CA THR A 100 24.34 -25.05 4.02
C THR A 100 24.92 -23.65 3.84
N ILE A 101 25.89 -23.49 2.95
CA ILE A 101 26.36 -22.19 2.46
C ILE A 101 25.98 -22.12 0.98
N GLU A 102 25.22 -21.10 0.62
CA GLU A 102 24.78 -20.82 -0.75
C GLU A 102 25.31 -19.46 -1.19
N ALA A 103 25.85 -19.38 -2.41
CA ALA A 103 26.31 -18.12 -2.98
C ALA A 103 26.04 -18.05 -4.49
N TRP A 104 25.54 -16.90 -4.94
CA TRP A 104 25.57 -16.50 -6.35
C TRP A 104 26.74 -15.55 -6.55
N LEU A 105 27.69 -15.96 -7.38
CA LEU A 105 28.95 -15.22 -7.54
C LEU A 105 29.51 -15.31 -8.95
N LYS A 106 30.34 -14.33 -9.30
CA LYS A 106 31.12 -14.30 -10.54
C LYS A 106 32.59 -14.01 -10.19
N PRO A 107 33.47 -15.02 -10.20
CA PRO A 107 34.90 -14.83 -9.96
C PRO A 107 35.52 -13.91 -11.02
N ALA A 108 36.38 -12.98 -10.59
CA ALA A 108 37.09 -12.09 -11.52
C ALA A 108 38.04 -12.85 -12.46
N ASN A 109 38.62 -13.96 -11.99
CA ASN A 109 39.50 -14.85 -12.73
C ASN A 109 39.59 -16.24 -12.06
N ASN A 110 40.28 -17.18 -12.69
CA ASN A 110 40.50 -18.56 -12.23
C ASN A 110 41.91 -18.80 -11.63
N ALA A 111 42.64 -17.74 -11.27
CA ALA A 111 44.02 -17.84 -10.77
C ALA A 111 44.15 -17.56 -9.26
N GLN A 112 43.07 -17.13 -8.61
CA GLN A 112 43.05 -16.78 -7.18
C GLN A 112 43.30 -18.02 -6.31
N THR A 113 44.12 -17.92 -5.26
CA THR A 113 44.61 -19.08 -4.51
C THR A 113 44.69 -18.83 -3.01
N GLY A 114 44.70 -19.88 -2.18
CA GLY A 114 44.90 -19.76 -0.72
C GLY A 114 44.00 -20.56 0.24
N PRO A 115 42.91 -21.23 -0.18
CA PRO A 115 41.94 -20.70 -1.14
C PRO A 115 41.58 -19.23 -0.85
N ALA A 116 41.35 -18.41 -1.86
CA ALA A 116 40.77 -17.07 -1.72
C ALA A 116 39.38 -17.16 -1.07
N ARG A 117 39.06 -16.31 -0.09
CA ARG A 117 37.86 -16.48 0.75
C ARG A 117 36.63 -15.87 0.11
N ILE A 118 35.63 -16.69 -0.19
CA ILE A 118 34.31 -16.21 -0.65
C ILE A 118 33.44 -15.94 0.57
N VAL A 119 33.26 -16.95 1.43
CA VAL A 119 32.58 -16.87 2.73
C VAL A 119 33.48 -17.54 3.77
N SER A 120 33.79 -16.85 4.86
CA SER A 120 34.64 -17.40 5.93
C SER A 120 34.13 -17.03 7.31
N LEU A 121 34.10 -18.01 8.21
CA LEU A 121 33.84 -17.85 9.63
C LEU A 121 35.10 -18.28 10.39
N SER A 122 36.00 -17.33 10.64
CA SER A 122 37.39 -17.59 11.05
C SER A 122 37.97 -16.45 11.90
N SER A 123 39.17 -16.64 12.43
CA SER A 123 40.01 -15.57 12.97
C SER A 123 41.22 -15.26 12.10
N ASP A 124 41.75 -16.27 11.40
CA ASP A 124 42.97 -16.18 10.59
C ASP A 124 43.08 -17.36 9.60
N THR A 125 44.21 -17.43 8.91
CA THR A 125 44.48 -18.46 7.88
C THR A 125 44.73 -19.88 8.40
N SER A 126 44.70 -20.09 9.71
CA SER A 126 44.89 -21.39 10.37
C SER A 126 43.74 -21.82 11.29
N GLN A 127 42.92 -20.88 11.76
CA GLN A 127 41.81 -21.13 12.69
C GLN A 127 40.46 -20.72 12.09
N ARG A 128 39.53 -21.68 11.97
CA ARG A 128 38.19 -21.43 11.42
C ARG A 128 37.12 -22.37 11.96
N ASN A 129 35.86 -21.96 11.80
CA ASN A 129 34.72 -22.86 11.84
C ASN A 129 34.38 -23.36 10.43
N VAL A 130 34.34 -22.48 9.43
CA VAL A 130 34.11 -22.85 8.03
C VAL A 130 34.69 -21.82 7.07
N THR A 131 35.14 -22.28 5.91
CA THR A 131 35.50 -21.43 4.76
C THR A 131 35.00 -22.09 3.48
N LEU A 132 34.21 -21.37 2.69
CA LEU A 132 34.03 -21.61 1.25
C LEU A 132 34.98 -20.68 0.50
N GLY A 133 35.88 -21.24 -0.30
CA GLY A 133 36.86 -20.46 -1.04
C GLY A 133 37.17 -21.01 -2.42
N GLN A 134 37.92 -20.23 -3.18
CA GLN A 134 38.43 -20.57 -4.50
C GLN A 134 39.92 -20.91 -4.41
N ASP A 135 40.34 -22.06 -4.90
CA ASP A 135 41.76 -22.32 -5.17
C ASP A 135 41.95 -22.59 -6.66
N LYS A 136 42.57 -21.64 -7.34
CA LYS A 136 42.71 -21.59 -8.80
C LYS A 136 41.35 -21.77 -9.49
N ASP A 137 41.15 -22.91 -10.14
CA ASP A 137 40.01 -23.21 -11.01
C ASP A 137 39.00 -24.17 -10.37
N PHE A 138 39.02 -24.29 -9.04
CA PHE A 138 38.05 -25.07 -8.27
C PHE A 138 37.68 -24.40 -6.94
N TYR A 139 36.52 -24.78 -6.39
CA TYR A 139 36.07 -24.42 -5.06
C TYR A 139 36.56 -25.43 -4.02
N ASP A 140 37.04 -24.93 -2.88
CA ASP A 140 37.53 -25.69 -1.73
C ASP A 140 36.78 -25.25 -0.47
N VAL A 141 36.24 -26.22 0.27
CA VAL A 141 35.52 -26.00 1.52
C VAL A 141 36.28 -26.63 2.66
N ARG A 142 36.68 -25.81 3.64
CA ARG A 142 37.27 -26.26 4.90
C ARG A 142 36.24 -26.13 6.00
N LEU A 143 35.86 -27.23 6.62
CA LEU A 143 34.79 -27.27 7.61
C LEU A 143 35.32 -27.92 8.90
N ARG A 144 35.37 -27.15 9.98
CA ARG A 144 35.79 -27.66 11.28
C ARG A 144 34.69 -28.52 11.88
N VAL A 145 35.04 -29.71 12.31
CA VAL A 145 34.20 -30.64 13.07
C VAL A 145 35.06 -31.32 14.13
N THR A 146 34.47 -32.05 15.06
CA THR A 146 35.22 -32.81 16.07
C THR A 146 36.22 -33.83 15.49
N GLY A 147 36.04 -34.23 14.22
CA GLY A 147 36.95 -35.13 13.50
C GLY A 147 37.99 -34.44 12.60
N SER A 148 38.04 -33.10 12.57
CA SER A 148 39.01 -32.34 11.77
C SER A 148 40.02 -31.61 12.66
N ASP A 149 41.09 -31.09 12.06
CA ASP A 149 41.94 -30.11 12.75
C ASP A 149 41.21 -28.75 12.94
N ASN A 150 41.87 -27.80 13.62
CA ASN A 150 41.32 -26.45 13.85
C ASN A 150 41.21 -25.61 12.56
N ASN A 151 41.84 -26.07 11.48
CA ASN A 151 41.81 -25.44 10.17
C ASN A 151 40.73 -26.04 9.26
N GLY A 152 39.93 -26.99 9.76
CA GLY A 152 38.88 -27.66 9.00
C GLY A 152 39.40 -28.60 7.92
N LEU A 153 40.59 -29.19 8.12
CA LEU A 153 41.16 -30.21 7.23
C LEU A 153 40.84 -31.64 7.72
N PRO A 154 40.63 -32.61 6.80
CA PRO A 154 40.71 -32.49 5.33
C PRO A 154 39.57 -31.67 4.71
N SER A 155 39.85 -30.97 3.61
CA SER A 155 38.85 -30.15 2.91
C SER A 155 37.95 -30.98 1.98
N THR A 156 36.79 -30.43 1.64
CA THR A 156 35.93 -30.93 0.57
C THR A 156 36.12 -30.04 -0.65
N SER A 157 36.68 -30.58 -1.73
CA SER A 157 36.97 -29.82 -2.96
C SER A 157 36.10 -30.27 -4.12
N SER A 158 35.72 -29.31 -4.96
CA SER A 158 35.18 -29.58 -6.29
C SER A 158 36.27 -30.09 -7.25
N PRO A 159 35.92 -30.78 -8.36
CA PRO A 159 36.90 -31.18 -9.36
C PRO A 159 37.67 -29.97 -9.90
N LYS A 160 38.95 -30.15 -10.23
CA LYS A 160 39.75 -29.12 -10.93
C LYS A 160 39.03 -28.68 -12.21
N LYS A 161 39.15 -27.40 -12.58
CA LYS A 161 38.48 -26.76 -13.73
C LYS A 161 36.96 -26.66 -13.64
N SER A 162 36.36 -26.86 -12.47
CA SER A 162 34.91 -26.73 -12.27
C SER A 162 34.43 -25.28 -12.11
N LEU A 163 35.31 -24.38 -11.68
CA LEU A 163 35.01 -22.96 -11.52
C LEU A 163 34.93 -22.24 -12.87
N GLN A 164 33.92 -21.39 -13.02
CA GLN A 164 33.72 -20.59 -14.23
C GLN A 164 33.72 -19.09 -13.88
N THR A 165 34.26 -18.25 -14.76
CA THR A 165 34.32 -16.78 -14.60
C THR A 165 33.03 -16.09 -15.06
N ARG A 166 31.91 -16.82 -15.04
CA ARG A 166 30.56 -16.31 -15.24
C ARG A 166 29.79 -16.37 -13.92
N LEU A 167 28.65 -15.70 -13.86
CA LEU A 167 27.72 -15.88 -12.75
C LEU A 167 27.37 -17.36 -12.61
N SER A 168 27.60 -17.89 -11.41
CA SER A 168 27.44 -19.29 -11.06
C SER A 168 26.80 -19.41 -9.68
N HIS A 169 25.94 -20.40 -9.51
CA HIS A 169 25.29 -20.73 -8.24
C HIS A 169 26.08 -21.84 -7.54
N ILE A 170 26.69 -21.52 -6.41
CA ILE A 170 27.55 -22.43 -5.65
C ILE A 170 26.88 -22.76 -4.32
N VAL A 171 26.69 -24.05 -4.05
CA VAL A 171 26.10 -24.50 -2.79
C VAL A 171 26.97 -25.59 -2.17
N PHE A 172 27.29 -25.44 -0.90
CA PHE A 172 27.89 -26.48 -0.06
C PHE A 172 26.91 -26.88 1.03
N THR A 173 26.60 -28.17 1.15
CA THR A 173 25.73 -28.71 2.20
C THR A 173 26.48 -29.73 3.04
N ARG A 174 26.28 -29.73 4.36
CA ARG A 174 26.68 -30.84 5.25
C ARG A 174 25.53 -31.22 6.18
N ASP A 175 25.06 -32.46 6.08
CA ASP A 175 23.96 -32.99 6.90
C ASP A 175 24.43 -33.50 8.28
N ALA A 176 23.49 -33.76 9.20
CA ALA A 176 23.81 -34.26 10.54
C ALA A 176 24.53 -35.62 10.55
N ALA A 177 24.39 -36.41 9.49
CA ALA A 177 25.06 -37.69 9.33
C ALA A 177 26.51 -37.54 8.81
N GLY A 178 26.95 -36.34 8.44
CA GLY A 178 28.29 -36.06 7.91
C GLY A 178 28.44 -36.15 6.40
N THR A 179 27.35 -36.25 5.64
CA THR A 179 27.39 -36.21 4.17
C THR A 179 27.62 -34.77 3.72
N ALA A 180 28.69 -34.53 2.97
CA ALA A 180 29.06 -33.21 2.47
C ALA A 180 29.01 -33.18 0.94
N ILE A 181 28.29 -32.22 0.37
CA ILE A 181 28.03 -32.14 -1.07
C ILE A 181 28.30 -30.72 -1.57
N ILE A 182 28.97 -30.59 -2.72
CA ILE A 182 29.11 -29.32 -3.45
C ILE A 182 28.28 -29.39 -4.72
N TYR A 183 27.50 -28.35 -4.96
CA TYR A 183 26.71 -28.12 -6.15
C TYR A 183 27.21 -26.89 -6.91
N ILE A 184 27.19 -26.97 -8.23
CA ILE A 184 27.37 -25.84 -9.14
C ILE A 184 26.17 -25.81 -10.09
N ASP A 185 25.47 -24.69 -10.15
CA ASP A 185 24.30 -24.46 -11.00
C ASP A 185 23.22 -25.54 -10.84
N GLY A 186 22.89 -25.84 -9.58
CA GLY A 186 21.92 -26.86 -9.21
C GLY A 186 22.38 -28.31 -9.39
N LYS A 187 23.59 -28.56 -9.91
CA LYS A 187 24.12 -29.91 -10.16
C LYS A 187 25.15 -30.29 -9.11
N GLN A 188 25.00 -31.47 -8.51
CA GLN A 188 26.01 -32.04 -7.64
C GLN A 188 27.30 -32.32 -8.43
N ILE A 189 28.43 -31.79 -7.98
CA ILE A 189 29.74 -31.95 -8.63
C ILE A 189 30.79 -32.60 -7.73
N ALA A 190 30.56 -32.64 -6.42
CA ALA A 190 31.40 -33.36 -5.46
C ALA A 190 30.54 -33.87 -4.31
N ASN A 191 30.93 -35.02 -3.76
CA ASN A 191 30.35 -35.62 -2.57
C ASN A 191 31.48 -36.22 -1.73
N GLY A 192 31.38 -36.11 -0.41
CA GLY A 192 32.36 -36.60 0.55
C GLY A 192 31.74 -36.84 1.92
N LYS A 193 32.57 -37.33 2.84
CA LYS A 193 32.18 -37.58 4.23
C LYS A 193 33.00 -36.72 5.18
N VAL A 194 32.32 -35.84 5.92
CA VAL A 194 32.88 -35.00 6.99
C VAL A 194 32.29 -35.45 8.32
N ASN A 195 32.97 -36.43 8.93
CA ASN A 195 32.54 -37.08 10.17
C ASN A 195 32.82 -36.22 11.41
N GLY A 196 31.94 -36.32 12.40
CA GLY A 196 32.01 -35.54 13.64
C GLY A 196 30.80 -34.63 13.82
N ASN A 197 30.90 -33.67 14.73
CA ASN A 197 29.87 -32.66 14.97
C ASN A 197 30.48 -31.27 15.19
N PHE A 198 29.66 -30.25 15.31
CA PHE A 198 30.08 -28.85 15.43
C PHE A 198 30.31 -28.36 16.87
N SER A 199 30.30 -29.24 17.87
CA SER A 199 30.47 -28.83 19.28
C SER A 199 31.76 -28.05 19.54
N ASN A 200 32.82 -28.34 18.78
CA ASN A 200 34.13 -27.69 18.85
C ASN A 200 34.25 -26.36 18.06
N TRP A 201 33.15 -25.84 17.50
CA TRP A 201 33.15 -24.52 16.86
C TRP A 201 33.46 -23.42 17.88
N ASP A 202 34.37 -22.52 17.53
CA ASP A 202 34.72 -21.37 18.38
C ASP A 202 33.65 -20.29 18.26
N GLY A 203 33.11 -19.85 19.40
CA GLY A 203 32.09 -18.81 19.52
C GLY A 203 32.59 -17.38 19.24
N LYS A 204 33.90 -17.19 19.06
CA LYS A 204 34.54 -15.87 18.85
C LYS A 204 34.75 -15.51 17.39
N HIS A 205 34.57 -16.45 16.45
CA HIS A 205 34.80 -16.18 15.04
C HIS A 205 33.77 -15.21 14.44
N ARG A 206 34.25 -14.33 13.58
CA ARG A 206 33.45 -13.33 12.85
C ARG A 206 33.18 -13.84 11.44
N LEU A 207 32.05 -13.43 10.87
CA LEU A 207 31.71 -13.76 9.47
C LEU A 207 32.36 -12.72 8.56
N ALA A 208 33.07 -13.19 7.54
CA ALA A 208 33.71 -12.37 6.52
C ALA A 208 33.34 -12.85 5.12
N LEU A 209 33.19 -11.89 4.20
CA LEU A 209 33.02 -12.11 2.77
C LEU A 209 34.22 -11.56 2.01
N ALA A 210 34.52 -12.19 0.88
CA ALA A 210 35.55 -11.78 -0.08
C ALA A 210 37.00 -11.65 0.46
N ASN A 211 37.25 -12.00 1.72
CA ASN A 211 38.60 -12.02 2.30
C ASN A 211 38.64 -12.80 3.62
N GLU A 212 39.85 -13.06 4.11
CA GLU A 212 40.10 -13.50 5.49
C GLU A 212 40.02 -12.30 6.44
N ILE A 213 39.76 -12.54 7.73
CA ILE A 213 39.78 -11.48 8.76
C ILE A 213 41.13 -10.74 8.78
N THR A 214 42.23 -11.44 8.48
CA THR A 214 43.59 -10.91 8.37
C THR A 214 43.91 -10.23 7.03
N LYS A 215 42.97 -10.21 6.08
CA LYS A 215 43.03 -9.53 4.76
C LYS A 215 44.03 -10.08 3.73
N ASP A 216 44.71 -11.18 4.03
CA ASP A 216 45.78 -11.77 3.20
C ASP A 216 45.27 -12.85 2.21
N ARG A 217 43.96 -13.11 2.17
CA ARG A 217 43.34 -14.09 1.26
C ARG A 217 42.15 -13.49 0.48
N PRO A 218 42.35 -12.37 -0.24
CA PRO A 218 41.28 -11.69 -0.94
C PRO A 218 40.70 -12.56 -2.05
N TRP A 219 39.39 -12.51 -2.19
CA TRP A 219 38.66 -13.00 -3.34
C TRP A 219 38.09 -11.79 -4.10
N LEU A 220 38.38 -11.72 -5.39
CA LEU A 220 37.93 -10.68 -6.31
C LEU A 220 36.84 -11.24 -7.22
N GLY A 221 35.79 -10.45 -7.44
CA GLY A 221 34.64 -10.88 -8.22
C GLY A 221 33.38 -10.15 -7.79
N GLU A 222 32.24 -10.64 -8.26
CA GLU A 222 30.93 -10.08 -7.96
C GLU A 222 30.18 -11.02 -7.03
N LEU A 223 29.66 -10.51 -5.91
CA LEU A 223 28.75 -11.21 -5.02
C LEU A 223 27.32 -10.73 -5.30
N HIS A 224 26.45 -11.65 -5.69
CA HIS A 224 25.05 -11.38 -6.05
C HIS A 224 24.08 -11.88 -4.98
N ARG A 225 24.46 -12.93 -4.25
CA ARG A 225 23.72 -13.43 -3.08
C ARG A 225 24.63 -14.29 -2.22
N VAL A 226 24.51 -14.22 -0.89
CA VAL A 226 25.11 -15.15 0.06
C VAL A 226 24.10 -15.50 1.15
N ALA A 227 23.88 -16.79 1.38
CA ALA A 227 22.98 -17.29 2.42
C ALA A 227 23.62 -18.43 3.22
N ILE A 228 23.30 -18.52 4.51
CA ILE A 228 23.69 -19.65 5.36
C ILE A 228 22.45 -20.22 6.05
N TYR A 229 22.32 -21.54 6.01
CA TYR A 229 21.23 -22.29 6.62
C TYR A 229 21.77 -23.21 7.72
N ASP A 230 20.98 -23.49 8.76
CA ASP A 230 21.28 -24.46 9.82
C ASP A 230 20.89 -25.90 9.46
N ARG A 231 20.61 -26.18 8.19
CA ARG A 231 20.32 -27.53 7.69
C ARG A 231 21.02 -27.78 6.37
N ALA A 232 21.12 -29.06 5.99
CA ALA A 232 21.49 -29.44 4.63
C ALA A 232 20.27 -29.27 3.71
N LEU A 233 20.37 -28.43 2.68
CA LEU A 233 19.36 -28.37 1.63
C LEU A 233 19.36 -29.67 0.82
N ALA A 234 18.17 -30.21 0.53
CA ALA A 234 18.03 -31.38 -0.32
C ALA A 234 18.37 -31.03 -1.79
N PRO A 235 18.82 -32.00 -2.61
CA PRO A 235 19.16 -31.76 -4.02
C PRO A 235 18.07 -31.04 -4.81
N LYS A 236 16.79 -31.35 -4.54
CA LYS A 236 15.64 -30.71 -5.19
C LYS A 236 15.52 -29.23 -4.82
N GLU A 237 15.77 -28.89 -3.55
CA GLU A 237 15.73 -27.51 -3.05
C GLU A 237 16.89 -26.70 -3.66
N VAL A 238 18.08 -27.30 -3.78
CA VAL A 238 19.23 -26.67 -4.45
C VAL A 238 18.93 -26.39 -5.93
N GLN A 239 18.34 -27.35 -6.65
CA GLN A 239 17.96 -27.18 -8.05
C GLN A 239 16.85 -26.13 -8.23
N GLN A 240 15.93 -26.02 -7.27
CA GLN A 240 14.87 -25.01 -7.27
C GLN A 240 15.42 -23.62 -6.99
N SER A 241 16.33 -23.48 -6.02
CA SER A 241 17.02 -22.22 -5.75
C SER A 241 17.81 -21.77 -6.99
N PHE A 242 18.49 -22.70 -7.66
CA PHE A 242 19.16 -22.42 -8.93
C PHE A 242 18.18 -21.90 -10.00
N ALA A 243 17.07 -22.61 -10.22
CA ALA A 243 16.09 -22.25 -11.23
C ALA A 243 15.39 -20.91 -10.94
N ALA A 244 15.15 -20.61 -9.66
CA ALA A 244 14.59 -19.33 -9.22
C ALA A 244 15.58 -18.18 -9.46
N GLY A 245 16.84 -18.34 -9.05
CA GLY A 245 17.88 -17.33 -9.27
C GLY A 245 18.23 -17.13 -10.74
N ALA A 246 18.28 -18.19 -11.54
CA ALA A 246 18.55 -18.11 -12.99
C ALA A 246 17.43 -17.40 -13.76
N LYS A 247 16.18 -17.48 -13.30
CA LYS A 247 15.05 -16.71 -13.87
C LYS A 247 15.04 -15.25 -13.44
N ALA A 248 15.59 -14.95 -12.25
CA ALA A 248 15.66 -13.62 -11.68
C ALA A 248 16.90 -12.80 -12.14
N MET A 249 17.88 -13.43 -12.79
CA MET A 249 19.17 -12.80 -13.17
C MET A 249 19.32 -12.64 -14.70
N PRO A 250 19.89 -11.53 -15.23
CA PRO A 250 19.71 -11.13 -16.62
C PRO A 250 20.84 -11.63 -17.55
N GLY A 251 20.47 -12.15 -18.74
CA GLY A 251 21.40 -12.48 -19.82
C GLY A 251 20.71 -12.63 -21.19
N THR A 252 21.00 -11.67 -22.10
CA THR A 252 20.63 -11.54 -23.55
C THR A 252 19.37 -10.72 -23.88
N PRO A 253 19.40 -9.80 -24.88
CA PRO A 253 20.26 -8.64 -25.07
C PRO A 253 19.56 -7.32 -24.67
N MET A 254 20.39 -6.46 -24.10
CA MET A 254 20.12 -5.18 -23.46
C MET A 254 19.86 -4.07 -24.49
N ARG A 255 18.65 -4.02 -25.05
CA ARG A 255 18.13 -2.81 -25.73
C ARG A 255 16.91 -2.18 -25.05
N GLU A 256 16.22 -2.91 -24.18
CA GLU A 256 15.05 -2.39 -23.44
C GLU A 256 15.35 -2.04 -21.97
N ALA A 257 16.39 -2.60 -21.35
CA ALA A 257 16.69 -2.36 -19.93
C ALA A 257 17.40 -1.02 -19.63
N VAL A 258 17.99 -0.37 -20.64
CA VAL A 258 18.46 1.03 -20.48
C VAL A 258 17.24 1.97 -20.34
N ALA A 259 16.10 1.62 -20.93
CA ALA A 259 14.85 2.37 -20.73
C ALA A 259 14.27 2.12 -19.33
N ALA A 260 14.27 0.88 -18.82
CA ALA A 260 13.71 0.57 -17.50
C ALA A 260 14.47 1.22 -16.32
N GLY A 261 15.80 1.30 -16.36
CA GLY A 261 16.60 1.95 -15.31
C GLY A 261 16.53 3.48 -15.32
N ASN A 262 16.24 4.09 -16.48
CA ASN A 262 15.99 5.52 -16.59
C ASN A 262 14.53 5.87 -16.25
N ASN A 263 13.58 4.98 -16.55
CA ASN A 263 12.18 5.12 -16.16
C ASN A 263 12.00 5.17 -14.64
N ASP A 264 12.76 4.37 -13.87
CA ASP A 264 12.73 4.42 -12.40
C ASP A 264 13.18 5.79 -11.83
N VAL A 265 14.23 6.40 -12.42
CA VAL A 265 14.68 7.74 -12.02
C VAL A 265 13.62 8.78 -12.39
N PHE A 266 13.01 8.67 -13.56
CA PHE A 266 11.96 9.58 -13.96
C PHE A 266 10.73 9.45 -13.05
N ASP A 267 10.15 8.26 -12.95
CA ASP A 267 8.89 8.00 -12.23
C ASP A 267 8.98 8.29 -10.73
N ASN A 268 10.12 7.98 -10.10
CA ASN A 268 10.27 8.11 -8.65
C ASN A 268 11.02 9.36 -8.18
N LYS A 269 11.65 10.12 -9.09
CA LYS A 269 12.42 11.33 -8.73
C LYS A 269 12.05 12.55 -9.56
N VAL A 270 11.96 12.44 -10.89
CA VAL A 270 11.76 13.61 -11.77
C VAL A 270 10.28 13.96 -11.94
N ALA A 271 9.39 12.99 -12.15
CA ALA A 271 7.95 13.24 -12.23
C ALA A 271 7.38 13.84 -10.93
N PRO A 272 7.74 13.35 -9.72
CA PRO A 272 7.41 14.03 -8.46
C PRO A 272 7.96 15.45 -8.36
N LEU A 273 9.20 15.66 -8.82
CA LEU A 273 9.83 16.99 -8.85
C LEU A 273 9.06 17.95 -9.76
N PHE A 274 8.69 17.53 -10.98
CA PHE A 274 7.88 18.34 -11.88
C PHE A 274 6.50 18.61 -11.28
N ALA A 275 5.81 17.59 -10.77
CA ALA A 275 4.50 17.73 -10.13
C ALA A 275 4.52 18.72 -8.97
N LYS A 276 5.55 18.66 -8.11
CA LYS A 276 5.71 19.51 -6.93
C LYS A 276 6.08 20.95 -7.25
N HIS A 277 6.97 21.15 -8.22
CA HIS A 277 7.65 22.45 -8.40
C HIS A 277 7.38 23.15 -9.74
N CYS A 278 7.00 22.41 -10.79
CA CYS A 278 6.99 22.94 -12.16
C CYS A 278 5.58 23.01 -12.76
N LEU A 279 4.74 22.01 -12.54
CA LEU A 279 3.44 21.86 -13.21
C LEU A 279 2.36 22.83 -12.73
N GLU A 280 2.63 23.63 -11.69
CA GLU A 280 1.74 24.74 -11.32
C GLU A 280 1.74 25.86 -12.40
N CYS A 281 2.89 26.08 -13.06
CA CYS A 281 3.04 27.13 -14.08
C CYS A 281 3.23 26.58 -15.50
N HIS A 282 3.78 25.37 -15.63
CA HIS A 282 4.19 24.78 -16.90
C HIS A 282 3.39 23.50 -17.21
N ASP A 283 2.05 23.59 -17.20
CA ASP A 283 1.15 22.51 -17.65
C ASP A 283 0.43 22.88 -18.95
N SER A 284 -0.41 21.97 -19.46
CA SER A 284 -1.17 22.17 -20.70
C SER A 284 -2.17 23.34 -20.66
N ALA A 285 -2.51 23.84 -19.47
CA ALA A 285 -3.48 24.91 -19.27
C ALA A 285 -2.79 26.29 -19.20
N ILE A 286 -1.79 26.43 -18.32
CA ILE A 286 -1.14 27.72 -18.02
C ILE A 286 -0.03 28.04 -19.01
N LYS A 287 0.76 27.04 -19.44
CA LYS A 287 1.86 27.16 -20.42
C LYS A 287 2.71 28.43 -20.28
N LYS A 288 3.12 28.78 -19.05
CA LYS A 288 3.90 30.02 -18.83
C LYS A 288 5.20 29.97 -19.64
N GLY A 289 5.49 31.02 -20.42
CA GLY A 289 6.62 31.05 -21.36
C GLY A 289 6.50 30.03 -22.49
N GLY A 290 5.28 29.62 -22.85
CA GLY A 290 4.99 28.62 -23.88
C GLY A 290 5.36 27.18 -23.53
N LEU A 291 5.83 26.91 -22.32
CA LEU A 291 6.36 25.61 -21.91
C LEU A 291 5.29 24.75 -21.20
N ASP A 292 5.17 23.50 -21.64
CA ASP A 292 4.32 22.47 -21.02
C ASP A 292 5.17 21.25 -20.65
N LEU A 293 5.47 21.10 -19.36
CA LEU A 293 6.20 19.97 -18.77
C LEU A 293 5.26 18.83 -18.34
N SER A 294 3.94 18.98 -18.47
CA SER A 294 2.99 17.94 -18.11
C SER A 294 2.89 16.85 -19.18
N ARG A 295 3.28 17.15 -20.42
CA ARG A 295 3.25 16.21 -21.55
C ARG A 295 4.61 16.05 -22.20
N LYS A 296 5.05 14.80 -22.37
CA LYS A 296 6.37 14.46 -22.93
C LYS A 296 6.63 15.14 -24.28
N VAL A 297 5.68 15.06 -25.20
CA VAL A 297 5.82 15.64 -26.55
C VAL A 297 5.96 17.16 -26.51
N ALA A 298 5.15 17.83 -25.68
CA ALA A 298 5.18 19.28 -25.54
C ALA A 298 6.46 19.76 -24.84
N ALA A 299 6.89 19.07 -23.79
CA ALA A 299 8.11 19.37 -23.05
C ALA A 299 9.37 19.31 -23.94
N LEU A 300 9.42 18.31 -24.82
CA LEU A 300 10.52 18.14 -25.78
C LEU A 300 10.48 19.14 -26.95
N ALA A 301 9.30 19.68 -27.27
CA ALA A 301 9.16 20.75 -28.27
C ALA A 301 9.73 22.09 -27.77
N GLY A 302 9.74 22.32 -26.44
CA GLY A 302 10.26 23.54 -25.81
C GLY A 302 9.19 24.62 -25.63
N GLY A 303 9.64 25.83 -25.28
CA GLY A 303 8.79 27.01 -25.05
C GLY A 303 9.18 28.19 -25.93
N GLU A 304 8.73 29.39 -25.55
CA GLU A 304 9.05 30.65 -26.25
C GLU A 304 10.56 30.92 -26.32
N SER A 305 11.31 30.48 -25.30
CA SER A 305 12.78 30.58 -25.24
C SER A 305 13.50 29.48 -26.03
N GLY A 306 12.78 28.65 -26.78
CA GLY A 306 13.33 27.55 -27.57
C GLY A 306 13.35 26.22 -26.82
N LYS A 307 14.33 25.37 -27.18
CA LYS A 307 14.41 23.99 -26.68
C LYS A 307 14.82 23.97 -25.21
N VAL A 308 13.93 23.47 -24.34
CA VAL A 308 14.12 23.47 -22.88
C VAL A 308 14.86 22.22 -22.38
N ILE A 309 14.61 21.07 -23.00
CA ILE A 309 15.25 19.79 -22.66
C ILE A 309 16.16 19.37 -23.81
N THR A 310 17.45 19.19 -23.55
CA THR A 310 18.45 18.65 -24.49
C THR A 310 18.91 17.27 -23.99
N PRO A 311 18.29 16.17 -24.48
CA PRO A 311 18.62 14.81 -24.08
C PRO A 311 20.12 14.49 -24.14
N GLY A 312 20.67 13.96 -23.04
CA GLY A 312 22.07 13.54 -22.93
C GLY A 312 23.05 14.69 -22.67
N LYS A 313 22.55 15.92 -22.51
CA LYS A 313 23.37 17.12 -22.33
C LYS A 313 22.71 18.08 -21.34
N ALA A 314 22.80 17.78 -20.04
CA ALA A 314 22.19 18.64 -19.02
C ALA A 314 22.75 20.07 -19.09
N ALA A 315 24.06 20.23 -19.30
CA ALA A 315 24.70 21.54 -19.40
C ALA A 315 24.24 22.40 -20.59
N GLU A 316 23.63 21.80 -21.63
CA GLU A 316 23.03 22.51 -22.79
C GLU A 316 21.50 22.61 -22.67
N SER A 317 20.90 22.17 -21.56
CA SER A 317 19.45 22.22 -21.34
C SER A 317 19.07 23.48 -20.56
N LEU A 318 18.22 24.34 -21.13
CA LEU A 318 17.70 25.52 -20.43
C LEU A 318 16.97 25.15 -19.12
N LEU A 319 16.34 23.97 -19.07
CA LEU A 319 15.74 23.43 -17.85
C LEU A 319 16.76 23.33 -16.70
N TRP A 320 17.97 22.85 -16.99
CA TRP A 320 19.03 22.73 -15.99
C TRP A 320 19.59 24.10 -15.62
N GLU A 321 19.82 24.98 -16.59
CA GLU A 321 20.34 26.34 -16.36
C GLU A 321 19.45 27.15 -15.41
N SER A 322 18.14 27.18 -15.66
CA SER A 322 17.19 27.92 -14.79
C SER A 322 17.07 27.31 -13.39
N VAL A 323 17.20 25.98 -13.25
CA VAL A 323 17.15 25.30 -11.95
C VAL A 323 18.47 25.44 -11.18
N GLU A 324 19.61 25.35 -11.85
CA GLU A 324 20.94 25.48 -11.26
C GLU A 324 21.13 26.88 -10.66
N SER A 325 20.73 27.91 -11.41
CA SER A 325 20.77 29.33 -11.03
C SER A 325 19.71 29.76 -9.99
N ASN A 326 18.79 28.86 -9.62
CA ASN A 326 17.62 29.16 -8.77
C ASN A 326 16.67 30.21 -9.36
N GLU A 327 16.67 30.41 -10.68
CA GLU A 327 15.67 31.23 -11.36
C GLU A 327 14.29 30.56 -11.31
N MET A 328 14.28 29.22 -11.41
CA MET A 328 13.09 28.39 -11.30
C MET A 328 13.18 27.40 -10.13
N PRO A 329 12.09 27.22 -9.35
CA PRO A 329 10.77 27.81 -9.56
C PRO A 329 10.69 29.25 -9.04
N LYS A 330 10.16 30.16 -9.87
CA LYS A 330 10.10 31.60 -9.57
C LYS A 330 9.13 31.87 -8.40
N ASP A 331 9.53 32.78 -7.50
CA ASP A 331 8.74 33.20 -6.32
C ASP A 331 8.36 32.03 -5.37
N ARG A 332 9.10 30.92 -5.45
CA ARG A 332 8.98 29.73 -4.59
C ARG A 332 10.35 29.32 -4.05
N ALA A 333 10.36 28.35 -3.14
CA ALA A 333 11.62 27.79 -2.63
C ALA A 333 12.38 27.09 -3.78
N PRO A 334 13.71 27.28 -3.89
CA PRO A 334 14.51 26.54 -4.86
C PRO A 334 14.51 25.02 -4.61
N LEU A 335 14.80 24.25 -5.65
CA LEU A 335 15.01 22.81 -5.53
C LEU A 335 16.16 22.50 -4.56
N SER A 336 15.98 21.44 -3.76
CA SER A 336 17.03 20.91 -2.89
C SER A 336 18.21 20.35 -3.70
N ALA A 337 19.37 20.20 -3.06
CA ALA A 337 20.55 19.64 -3.69
C ALA A 337 20.30 18.23 -4.28
N ASN A 338 19.52 17.40 -3.59
CA ASN A 338 19.19 16.05 -4.06
C ASN A 338 18.26 16.06 -5.28
N GLU A 339 17.27 16.95 -5.31
CA GLU A 339 16.38 17.13 -6.47
C GLU A 339 17.15 17.61 -7.70
N LYS A 340 18.07 18.58 -7.53
CA LYS A 340 18.96 19.03 -8.60
C LYS A 340 19.84 17.89 -9.14
N VAL A 341 20.45 17.09 -8.25
CA VAL A 341 21.25 15.93 -8.65
C VAL A 341 20.41 14.92 -9.46
N ALA A 342 19.17 14.64 -9.03
CA ALA A 342 18.29 13.73 -9.74
C ALA A 342 17.91 14.26 -11.14
N LEU A 343 17.53 15.54 -11.24
CA LEU A 343 17.18 16.18 -12.50
C LEU A 343 18.35 16.18 -13.48
N ARG A 344 19.55 16.55 -13.01
CA ARG A 344 20.77 16.54 -13.84
C ARG A 344 21.10 15.14 -14.35
N LYS A 345 21.08 14.15 -13.44
CA LYS A 345 21.36 12.75 -13.78
C LYS A 345 20.41 12.25 -14.86
N TRP A 346 19.12 12.57 -14.75
CA TRP A 346 18.12 12.20 -15.74
C TRP A 346 18.37 12.87 -17.10
N LEU A 347 18.64 14.17 -17.13
CA LEU A 347 18.98 14.90 -18.36
C LEU A 347 20.23 14.32 -19.04
N ASP A 348 21.30 14.09 -18.28
CA ASP A 348 22.56 13.50 -18.77
C ASP A 348 22.37 12.04 -19.23
N ALA A 349 21.40 11.31 -18.67
CA ALA A 349 21.05 9.95 -19.06
C ALA A 349 20.15 9.87 -20.31
N GLY A 350 19.88 10.99 -20.98
CA GLY A 350 19.07 11.03 -22.20
C GLY A 350 17.64 11.54 -21.99
N ALA A 351 17.30 12.05 -20.81
CA ALA A 351 15.97 12.55 -20.48
C ALA A 351 14.84 11.56 -20.81
N ASP A 352 15.05 10.28 -20.50
CA ASP A 352 14.08 9.22 -20.80
C ASP A 352 12.82 9.38 -19.96
N TRP A 353 11.67 9.42 -20.61
CA TRP A 353 10.42 9.85 -20.02
C TRP A 353 9.39 8.74 -20.26
N SER A 354 9.04 8.02 -19.19
CA SER A 354 8.27 6.77 -19.17
C SER A 354 6.79 6.94 -19.54
N VAL A 355 6.17 8.04 -19.11
CA VAL A 355 4.73 8.33 -19.29
C VAL A 355 4.49 9.45 -20.30
N GLU A 356 3.40 9.38 -21.04
CA GLU A 356 3.05 10.46 -21.99
C GLU A 356 2.62 11.74 -21.28
N GLN A 357 1.91 11.60 -20.15
CA GLN A 357 1.40 12.70 -19.34
C GLN A 357 1.70 12.46 -17.86
N ILE A 358 2.17 13.51 -17.17
CA ILE A 358 2.32 13.55 -15.72
C ILE A 358 1.01 14.11 -15.14
N ASP A 359 0.29 13.28 -14.39
CA ASP A 359 -0.82 13.73 -13.55
C ASP A 359 -0.26 14.11 -12.16
N PRO A 360 -0.24 15.41 -11.79
CA PRO A 360 0.35 15.83 -10.52
C PRO A 360 -0.25 15.11 -9.30
N ALA A 361 -1.52 14.74 -9.35
CA ALA A 361 -2.17 14.09 -8.23
C ALA A 361 -1.66 12.67 -7.94
N ILE A 362 -1.00 12.03 -8.90
CA ILE A 362 -0.36 10.73 -8.70
C ILE A 362 0.95 10.87 -7.90
N TYR A 363 1.66 12.00 -8.06
CA TYR A 363 3.03 12.15 -7.58
C TYR A 363 3.20 13.13 -6.41
N LEU A 364 2.16 13.90 -6.05
CA LEU A 364 2.22 14.88 -4.96
C LEU A 364 2.09 14.27 -3.56
N HIS A 365 1.53 13.06 -3.45
CA HIS A 365 1.51 12.34 -2.18
C HIS A 365 2.89 11.73 -1.91
N GLU A 366 3.60 12.25 -0.90
CA GLU A 366 4.86 11.67 -0.43
C GLU A 366 4.56 10.29 0.19
N GLY A 367 4.62 9.26 -0.64
CA GLY A 367 4.39 7.89 -0.20
C GLY A 367 5.51 7.40 0.70
N HIS A 368 5.19 7.09 1.95
CA HIS A 368 5.97 6.18 2.78
C HIS A 368 5.81 4.75 2.24
N ALA A 369 6.24 4.51 0.99
CA ALA A 369 6.08 3.25 0.25
C ALA A 369 6.76 2.03 0.89
N GLY A 370 7.47 2.23 2.01
CA GLY A 370 8.13 1.18 2.79
C GLY A 370 7.71 1.11 4.26
N GLU A 371 6.72 1.89 4.72
CA GLU A 371 6.24 1.79 6.10
C GLU A 371 5.10 0.78 6.20
N ILE A 372 5.27 -0.19 7.11
CA ILE A 372 4.24 -1.17 7.43
C ILE A 372 3.19 -0.49 8.31
N TRP A 373 2.06 -0.14 7.73
CA TRP A 373 0.95 0.44 8.46
C TRP A 373 0.04 -0.65 9.02
N VAL A 374 0.05 -0.82 10.34
CA VAL A 374 -0.95 -1.66 11.02
C VAL A 374 -2.21 -0.82 11.21
N GLN A 375 -3.28 -1.15 10.49
CA GLN A 375 -4.53 -0.37 10.53
C GLN A 375 -5.35 -0.75 11.77
N ARG A 376 -5.52 0.20 12.70
CA ARG A 376 -6.50 0.06 13.80
C ARG A 376 -7.92 0.06 13.20
N LEU A 377 -8.84 -0.67 13.81
CA LEU A 377 -10.25 -0.52 13.49
C LEU A 377 -10.72 0.89 13.87
N THR A 378 -11.33 1.59 12.92
CA THR A 378 -12.07 2.83 13.21
C THR A 378 -13.18 2.57 14.21
N VAL A 379 -13.69 3.60 14.89
CA VAL A 379 -14.79 3.46 15.85
C VAL A 379 -16.01 2.76 15.22
N PRO A 380 -16.47 3.10 14.00
CA PRO A 380 -17.55 2.36 13.34
C PRO A 380 -17.20 0.89 13.06
N GLU A 381 -15.97 0.60 12.60
CA GLU A 381 -15.53 -0.77 12.32
C GLU A 381 -15.44 -1.60 13.60
N TYR A 382 -14.98 -1.02 14.72
CA TYR A 382 -14.95 -1.70 16.02
C TYR A 382 -16.35 -2.03 16.54
N ILE A 383 -17.29 -1.08 16.45
CA ILE A 383 -18.69 -1.30 16.82
C ILE A 383 -19.29 -2.46 16.02
N GLU A 384 -19.13 -2.44 14.69
CA GLU A 384 -19.71 -3.48 13.83
C GLU A 384 -18.99 -4.82 13.98
N THR A 385 -17.68 -4.81 14.25
CA THR A 385 -16.88 -5.99 14.57
C THR A 385 -17.37 -6.66 15.84
N VAL A 386 -17.62 -5.90 16.92
CA VAL A 386 -18.18 -6.43 18.17
C VAL A 386 -19.58 -7.00 17.93
N ARG A 387 -20.45 -6.25 17.22
CA ARG A 387 -21.79 -6.72 16.88
C ARG A 387 -21.77 -8.03 16.09
N SER A 388 -20.97 -8.11 15.04
CA SER A 388 -20.87 -9.29 14.17
C SER A 388 -20.18 -10.48 14.87
N THR A 389 -19.22 -10.22 15.77
CA THR A 389 -18.46 -11.29 16.42
C THR A 389 -19.21 -11.89 17.62
N VAL A 390 -19.81 -11.06 18.48
CA VAL A 390 -20.41 -11.48 19.76
C VAL A 390 -21.88 -11.10 19.93
N GLY A 391 -22.49 -10.37 19.00
CA GLY A 391 -23.92 -10.04 19.02
C GLY A 391 -24.30 -8.92 19.99
N VAL A 392 -23.35 -8.11 20.46
CA VAL A 392 -23.58 -7.00 21.39
C VAL A 392 -23.48 -5.66 20.67
N ASP A 393 -24.43 -4.76 20.94
CA ASP A 393 -24.34 -3.37 20.49
C ASP A 393 -23.67 -2.49 21.55
N ILE A 394 -22.59 -1.83 21.16
CA ILE A 394 -21.80 -0.88 21.96
C ILE A 394 -21.76 0.51 21.31
N SER A 395 -22.66 0.77 20.36
CA SER A 395 -22.68 1.98 19.54
C SER A 395 -22.60 3.28 20.33
N LYS A 396 -23.26 3.33 21.49
CA LYS A 396 -23.29 4.52 22.35
C LYS A 396 -21.99 4.64 23.13
N GLU A 397 -21.62 3.60 23.85
CA GLU A 397 -20.45 3.58 24.74
C GLU A 397 -19.16 3.80 23.96
N ALA A 398 -19.01 3.15 22.80
CA ALA A 398 -17.84 3.30 21.95
C ALA A 398 -17.64 4.75 21.48
N ARG A 399 -18.72 5.44 21.07
CA ARG A 399 -18.65 6.84 20.63
C ARG A 399 -18.40 7.83 21.77
N GLU A 400 -18.79 7.49 22.98
CA GLU A 400 -18.55 8.31 24.18
C GLU A 400 -17.13 8.11 24.74
N MET A 401 -16.59 6.89 24.69
CA MET A 401 -15.33 6.51 25.34
C MET A 401 -14.11 6.55 24.42
N LEU A 402 -14.24 6.14 23.15
CA LEU A 402 -13.11 6.14 22.23
C LEU A 402 -12.87 7.55 21.69
N PRO A 403 -11.60 8.00 21.63
CA PRO A 403 -11.27 9.21 20.91
C PRO A 403 -11.73 9.13 19.43
N PRO A 404 -12.17 10.26 18.84
CA PRO A 404 -12.64 10.27 17.47
C PRO A 404 -11.50 10.02 16.48
N ASP A 405 -11.80 9.26 15.43
CA ASP A 405 -10.86 9.00 14.34
C ASP A 405 -10.61 10.27 13.53
N LEU A 406 -9.36 10.68 13.39
CA LEU A 406 -8.98 11.89 12.67
C LEU A 406 -8.88 11.60 11.16
N ARG A 407 -9.51 12.44 10.33
CA ARG A 407 -9.43 12.34 8.86
C ARG A 407 -8.04 12.74 8.36
N ALA A 408 -7.48 11.92 7.48
CA ALA A 408 -6.25 12.20 6.74
C ALA A 408 -6.42 11.75 5.28
N ASP A 409 -5.93 12.56 4.34
CA ASP A 409 -6.13 12.36 2.89
C ASP A 409 -7.61 12.13 2.48
N GLY A 410 -8.54 12.72 3.23
CA GLY A 410 -9.99 12.65 2.98
C GLY A 410 -10.74 11.53 3.71
N PHE A 411 -10.06 10.64 4.46
CA PHE A 411 -10.72 9.52 5.13
C PHE A 411 -10.22 9.32 6.56
N SER A 412 -11.12 8.97 7.47
CA SER A 412 -10.79 8.61 8.86
C SER A 412 -10.13 7.25 9.00
N ASN A 413 -10.28 6.35 8.02
CA ASN A 413 -9.70 5.00 8.06
C ASN A 413 -8.26 4.91 7.54
N THR A 414 -7.61 6.05 7.29
CA THR A 414 -6.22 6.13 6.83
C THR A 414 -5.24 5.67 7.92
N ALA A 415 -4.55 4.55 7.67
CA ALA A 415 -3.85 3.77 8.69
C ALA A 415 -2.80 4.54 9.50
N TYR A 416 -2.03 5.44 8.88
CA TYR A 416 -0.98 6.20 9.58
C TYR A 416 -1.50 7.22 10.60
N ASN A 417 -2.77 7.57 10.52
CA ASN A 417 -3.40 8.55 11.41
C ASN A 417 -4.18 7.88 12.55
N LEU A 418 -4.21 6.55 12.59
CA LEU A 418 -4.95 5.76 13.58
C LEU A 418 -4.07 5.35 14.78
N ASN A 419 -3.33 6.32 15.31
CA ASN A 419 -2.44 6.13 16.45
C ASN A 419 -3.22 5.80 17.74
N ILE A 420 -2.58 5.08 18.67
CA ILE A 420 -3.12 4.78 20.00
C ILE A 420 -2.44 5.65 21.06
N ASP A 421 -3.26 6.23 21.93
CA ASP A 421 -2.83 6.85 23.18
C ASP A 421 -3.37 6.07 24.39
N LEU A 422 -3.05 6.54 25.60
CA LEU A 422 -3.50 5.90 26.84
C LEU A 422 -5.03 5.85 26.96
N LYS A 423 -5.76 6.86 26.46
CA LYS A 423 -7.23 6.90 26.52
C LYS A 423 -7.85 5.78 25.70
N HIS A 424 -7.27 5.45 24.55
CA HIS A 424 -7.71 4.30 23.76
C HIS A 424 -7.55 3.00 24.54
N VAL A 425 -6.41 2.80 25.22
CA VAL A 425 -6.14 1.58 25.99
C VAL A 425 -7.15 1.43 27.13
N GLU A 426 -7.40 2.50 27.89
CA GLU A 426 -8.40 2.53 28.97
C GLU A 426 -9.81 2.28 28.43
N ALA A 427 -10.18 2.90 27.32
CA ALA A 427 -11.48 2.73 26.69
C ALA A 427 -11.70 1.30 26.19
N TYR A 428 -10.72 0.68 25.52
CA TYR A 428 -10.84 -0.71 25.05
C TYR A 428 -10.96 -1.70 26.21
N SER A 429 -10.22 -1.49 27.30
CA SER A 429 -10.38 -2.28 28.53
C SER A 429 -11.80 -2.14 29.08
N LYS A 430 -12.31 -0.91 29.20
CA LYS A 430 -13.64 -0.68 29.74
C LYS A 430 -14.76 -1.21 28.85
N LEU A 431 -14.60 -1.08 27.53
CA LEU A 431 -15.53 -1.61 26.55
C LEU A 431 -15.53 -3.14 26.59
N ALA A 432 -14.39 -3.81 26.77
CA ALA A 432 -14.34 -5.26 26.93
C ALA A 432 -15.18 -5.74 28.13
N GLU A 433 -15.06 -5.08 29.29
CA GLU A 433 -15.91 -5.35 30.45
C GLU A 433 -17.41 -5.18 30.13
N ILE A 434 -17.77 -4.06 29.48
CA ILE A 434 -19.16 -3.76 29.10
C ILE A 434 -19.71 -4.82 28.15
N ILE A 435 -18.93 -5.20 27.12
CA ILE A 435 -19.31 -6.20 26.13
C ILE A 435 -19.62 -7.52 26.84
N VAL A 436 -18.68 -8.03 27.62
CA VAL A 436 -18.84 -9.34 28.29
C VAL A 436 -19.97 -9.30 29.32
N SER A 437 -20.20 -8.18 30.01
CA SER A 437 -21.32 -8.02 30.93
C SER A 437 -22.71 -8.13 30.26
N ARG A 438 -22.79 -7.82 28.96
CA ARG A 438 -24.01 -7.90 28.14
C ARG A 438 -24.14 -9.21 27.36
N MET A 439 -23.11 -10.05 27.37
CA MET A 439 -23.11 -11.33 26.65
C MET A 439 -23.78 -12.45 27.45
N ASP A 440 -24.47 -13.34 26.75
CA ASP A 440 -24.66 -14.71 27.23
C ASP A 440 -23.40 -15.53 26.93
N VAL A 441 -22.42 -15.41 27.84
CA VAL A 441 -21.08 -16.01 27.71
C VAL A 441 -21.16 -17.53 27.50
N LEU A 442 -22.08 -18.22 28.19
CA LEU A 442 -22.19 -19.68 28.07
C LEU A 442 -22.79 -20.11 26.74
N LYS A 443 -23.81 -19.40 26.25
CA LYS A 443 -24.38 -19.64 24.91
C LYS A 443 -23.36 -19.35 23.81
N PHE A 444 -22.58 -18.29 23.96
CA PHE A 444 -21.51 -17.96 23.02
C PHE A 444 -20.43 -19.05 23.00
N ALA A 445 -19.90 -19.46 24.16
CA ALA A 445 -18.87 -20.49 24.27
C ALA A 445 -19.36 -21.86 23.73
N ALA A 446 -20.62 -22.22 23.94
CA ALA A 446 -21.20 -23.47 23.45
C ALA A 446 -21.17 -23.62 21.92
N ARG A 447 -20.93 -22.55 21.15
CA ARG A 447 -20.74 -22.61 19.69
C ARG A 447 -19.45 -23.34 19.30
N PHE A 448 -18.44 -23.33 20.17
CA PHE A 448 -17.08 -23.77 19.85
C PHE A 448 -16.69 -25.07 20.53
N SER A 449 -17.35 -25.44 21.63
CA SER A 449 -17.16 -26.74 22.29
C SER A 449 -18.44 -27.24 22.94
N LYS A 450 -18.60 -28.57 22.95
CA LYS A 450 -19.66 -29.25 23.70
C LYS A 450 -19.33 -29.40 25.19
N SER A 451 -18.06 -29.28 25.57
CA SER A 451 -17.63 -29.36 26.96
C SER A 451 -17.78 -28.01 27.65
N GLN A 452 -18.48 -28.00 28.77
CA GLN A 452 -18.56 -26.85 29.70
C GLN A 452 -17.81 -27.13 31.00
N LEU A 453 -16.88 -28.07 30.97
CA LEU A 453 -16.02 -28.37 32.11
C LEU A 453 -14.86 -27.39 32.13
N LEU A 454 -14.56 -26.86 33.31
CA LEU A 454 -13.31 -26.14 33.54
C LEU A 454 -12.17 -27.16 33.63
N SER A 455 -11.70 -27.64 32.48
CA SER A 455 -10.53 -28.51 32.35
C SER A 455 -9.29 -27.71 31.96
N THR A 456 -8.12 -28.24 32.28
CA THR A 456 -6.80 -27.70 31.88
C THR A 456 -6.11 -28.62 30.85
N ASP A 457 -6.89 -29.45 30.17
CA ASP A 457 -6.46 -30.45 29.20
C ASP A 457 -6.65 -29.99 27.74
N ASP A 458 -6.41 -30.91 26.80
CA ASP A 458 -6.54 -30.67 25.36
C ASP A 458 -7.94 -30.18 24.94
N THR A 459 -8.99 -30.48 25.72
CA THR A 459 -10.35 -30.04 25.43
C THR A 459 -10.47 -28.51 25.54
N MET A 460 -9.85 -27.92 26.56
CA MET A 460 -9.84 -26.46 26.75
C MET A 460 -9.01 -25.78 25.67
N ARG A 461 -7.88 -26.38 25.29
CA ARG A 461 -7.02 -25.87 24.20
C ARG A 461 -7.78 -25.81 22.87
N GLN A 462 -8.46 -26.89 22.50
CA GLN A 462 -9.27 -26.95 21.27
C GLN A 462 -10.43 -25.94 21.30
N HIS A 463 -11.05 -25.74 22.47
CA HIS A 463 -12.07 -24.71 22.63
C HIS A 463 -11.50 -23.31 22.37
N VAL A 464 -10.36 -22.99 23.00
CA VAL A 464 -9.65 -21.72 22.81
C VAL A 464 -9.24 -21.50 21.35
N GLU A 465 -8.75 -22.54 20.67
CA GLU A 465 -8.38 -22.48 19.25
C GLU A 465 -9.58 -22.12 18.37
N ALA A 466 -10.72 -22.81 18.56
CA ALA A 466 -11.92 -22.56 17.76
C ALA A 466 -12.55 -21.18 18.03
N MET A 467 -12.67 -20.80 19.30
CA MET A 467 -13.21 -19.50 19.71
C MET A 467 -12.28 -18.36 19.32
N GLY A 468 -10.98 -18.52 19.55
CA GLY A 468 -9.95 -17.57 19.16
C GLY A 468 -9.89 -17.39 17.64
N LYS A 469 -10.02 -18.47 16.86
CA LYS A 469 -10.04 -18.39 15.39
C LYS A 469 -11.16 -17.49 14.89
N TRP A 470 -12.33 -17.58 15.51
CA TRP A 470 -13.47 -16.72 15.23
C TRP A 470 -13.22 -15.28 15.68
N MET A 471 -12.88 -15.06 16.96
CA MET A 471 -12.73 -13.72 17.51
C MET A 471 -11.57 -12.94 16.91
N LEU A 472 -10.44 -13.60 16.66
CA LEU A 472 -9.19 -13.00 16.17
C LEU A 472 -8.99 -13.20 14.67
N ARG A 473 -10.07 -13.55 13.95
CA ARG A 473 -10.20 -13.59 12.49
C ARG A 473 -9.15 -14.47 11.76
N GLY A 474 -8.75 -15.57 12.38
CA GLY A 474 -7.76 -16.48 11.84
C GLY A 474 -7.11 -17.36 12.90
N PRO A 475 -6.36 -18.41 12.52
CA PRO A 475 -5.80 -19.39 13.44
C PRO A 475 -4.90 -18.72 14.50
N LEU A 476 -4.86 -19.32 15.67
CA LEU A 476 -3.98 -18.92 16.77
C LEU A 476 -2.66 -19.68 16.66
N ASP A 477 -1.56 -19.03 17.00
CA ASP A 477 -0.30 -19.72 17.20
C ASP A 477 -0.28 -20.41 18.58
N GLU A 478 0.71 -21.26 18.82
CA GLU A 478 0.81 -22.02 20.07
C GLU A 478 0.92 -21.10 21.29
N ARG A 479 1.53 -19.91 21.14
CA ARG A 479 1.68 -18.93 22.21
C ARG A 479 0.34 -18.31 22.57
N ASP A 480 -0.45 -17.91 21.59
CA ASP A 480 -1.81 -17.39 21.77
C ASP A 480 -2.69 -18.43 22.47
N VAL A 481 -2.67 -19.68 22.00
CA VAL A 481 -3.43 -20.78 22.63
C VAL A 481 -3.00 -20.97 24.09
N ASN A 482 -1.70 -20.97 24.37
CA ASN A 482 -1.18 -21.11 25.74
C ASN A 482 -1.58 -19.93 26.64
N ASN A 483 -1.52 -18.70 26.13
CA ASN A 483 -1.88 -17.50 26.89
C ASN A 483 -3.36 -17.52 27.29
N TYR A 484 -4.25 -17.80 26.33
CA TYR A 484 -5.69 -17.80 26.60
C TYR A 484 -6.13 -19.03 27.40
N SER A 485 -5.65 -20.24 27.08
CA SER A 485 -5.98 -21.43 27.89
C SER A 485 -5.39 -21.37 29.31
N GLY A 486 -4.26 -20.67 29.49
CA GLY A 486 -3.69 -20.39 30.80
C GLY A 486 -4.63 -19.63 31.73
N ILE A 487 -5.55 -18.81 31.20
CA ILE A 487 -6.57 -18.11 32.00
C ILE A 487 -7.48 -19.12 32.71
N ALA A 488 -7.88 -20.22 32.05
CA ALA A 488 -8.66 -21.28 32.70
C ALA A 488 -7.89 -21.92 33.86
N THR A 489 -6.59 -22.17 33.68
CA THR A 489 -5.73 -22.70 34.76
C THR A 489 -5.68 -21.76 35.96
N THR A 490 -5.53 -20.46 35.72
CA THR A 490 -5.52 -19.44 36.79
C THR A 490 -6.86 -19.38 37.52
N VAL A 491 -7.98 -19.37 36.78
CA VAL A 491 -9.33 -19.34 37.37
C VAL A 491 -9.60 -20.62 38.17
N ALA A 492 -9.26 -21.79 37.64
CA ALA A 492 -9.41 -23.07 38.34
C ALA A 492 -8.59 -23.09 39.63
N SER A 493 -7.34 -22.61 39.59
CA SER A 493 -6.45 -22.54 40.76
C SER A 493 -6.98 -21.58 41.85
N ALA A 494 -7.73 -20.56 41.45
CA ALA A 494 -8.39 -19.62 42.36
C ALA A 494 -9.77 -20.12 42.85
N GLY A 495 -10.21 -21.31 42.46
CA GLY A 495 -11.51 -21.89 42.84
C GLY A 495 -12.70 -21.35 42.05
N GLY A 496 -12.47 -20.74 40.89
CA GLY A 496 -13.52 -20.22 40.01
C GLY A 496 -14.17 -21.29 39.13
N ASP A 497 -15.21 -20.88 38.40
CA ASP A 497 -16.01 -21.75 37.53
C ASP A 497 -15.73 -21.55 36.03
N PHE A 498 -16.32 -22.42 35.20
CA PHE A 498 -16.18 -22.37 33.74
C PHE A 498 -16.69 -21.06 33.15
N LYS A 499 -17.78 -20.51 33.69
CA LYS A 499 -18.35 -19.24 33.22
C LYS A 499 -17.36 -18.11 33.44
N GLN A 500 -16.76 -18.02 34.63
CA GLN A 500 -15.72 -17.04 34.95
C GLN A 500 -14.50 -17.18 34.05
N ALA A 501 -14.05 -18.40 33.77
CA ALA A 501 -12.93 -18.62 32.85
C ALA A 501 -13.24 -18.12 31.43
N MET A 502 -14.44 -18.43 30.90
CA MET A 502 -14.86 -17.95 29.58
C MET A 502 -15.02 -16.42 29.55
N THR A 503 -15.58 -15.81 30.59
CA THR A 503 -15.69 -14.35 30.74
C THR A 503 -14.32 -13.70 30.58
N TYR A 504 -13.32 -14.12 31.36
CA TYR A 504 -11.98 -13.53 31.31
C TYR A 504 -11.24 -13.82 30.01
N MET A 505 -11.44 -14.99 29.39
CA MET A 505 -10.85 -15.28 28.08
C MET A 505 -11.40 -14.37 26.98
N ILE A 506 -12.73 -14.21 26.92
CA ILE A 506 -13.38 -13.34 25.92
C ILE A 506 -12.95 -11.89 26.15
N GLU A 507 -12.93 -11.44 27.41
CA GLU A 507 -12.47 -10.10 27.77
C GLU A 507 -11.02 -9.85 27.34
N ALA A 508 -10.13 -10.83 27.54
CA ALA A 508 -8.74 -10.77 27.10
C ALA A 508 -8.60 -10.79 25.56
N MET A 509 -9.45 -11.56 24.85
CA MET A 509 -9.47 -11.60 23.39
C MET A 509 -9.96 -10.28 22.78
N LEU A 510 -10.96 -9.63 23.38
CA LEU A 510 -11.48 -8.31 22.94
C LEU A 510 -10.43 -7.19 23.07
N GLN A 511 -9.47 -7.34 23.97
CA GLN A 511 -8.35 -6.42 24.18
C GLN A 511 -7.10 -6.79 23.36
N SER A 512 -7.15 -7.90 22.62
CA SER A 512 -6.03 -8.34 21.80
C SER A 512 -5.74 -7.35 20.67
N PRO A 513 -4.46 -7.08 20.34
CA PRO A 513 -4.11 -6.36 19.12
C PRO A 513 -4.72 -7.00 17.87
N ARG A 514 -4.85 -8.34 17.82
CA ARG A 514 -5.49 -9.02 16.69
C ARG A 514 -6.99 -8.76 16.58
N PHE A 515 -7.64 -8.31 17.66
CA PHE A 515 -9.04 -7.89 17.65
C PHE A 515 -9.17 -6.40 17.28
N ILE A 516 -8.32 -5.54 17.83
CA ILE A 516 -8.35 -4.08 17.68
C ILE A 516 -7.75 -3.60 16.34
N TYR A 517 -6.87 -4.40 15.73
CA TYR A 517 -6.19 -4.06 14.49
C TYR A 517 -6.46 -5.09 13.38
N ARG A 518 -6.33 -4.63 12.14
CA ARG A 518 -6.19 -5.47 10.94
C ARG A 518 -4.71 -5.80 10.78
N ILE A 519 -4.32 -6.93 11.33
CA ILE A 519 -2.94 -7.43 11.26
C ILE A 519 -2.85 -8.38 10.08
N GLU A 520 -1.98 -8.04 9.14
CA GLU A 520 -1.55 -8.91 8.08
C GLU A 520 -0.08 -9.22 8.33
N ASN A 521 0.23 -10.50 8.44
CA ASN A 521 1.54 -10.99 8.79
C ASN A 521 2.53 -10.71 7.65
N GLN A 522 3.18 -9.55 7.73
CA GLN A 522 4.32 -9.21 6.89
C GLN A 522 5.58 -9.93 7.41
N HIS A 523 5.62 -11.26 7.26
CA HIS A 523 6.87 -12.00 7.42
C HIS A 523 7.76 -11.71 6.19
N GLY A 524 8.67 -10.73 6.32
CA GLY A 524 9.76 -10.48 5.36
C GLY A 524 9.65 -9.16 4.60
N GLY A 525 10.80 -8.56 4.31
CA GLY A 525 10.92 -7.20 3.79
C GLY A 525 10.42 -7.01 2.35
N GLY A 526 9.55 -6.00 2.18
CA GLY A 526 9.49 -5.11 1.01
C GLY A 526 9.03 -5.66 -0.34
N ALA A 527 8.95 -6.98 -0.55
CA ALA A 527 8.39 -7.55 -1.78
C ALA A 527 6.90 -7.84 -1.61
N GLN A 528 6.07 -7.49 -2.61
CA GLN A 528 4.65 -7.88 -2.68
C GLN A 528 4.54 -9.40 -2.50
N ARG A 529 3.97 -9.84 -1.37
CA ARG A 529 3.69 -11.26 -1.08
C ARG A 529 2.17 -11.46 -1.00
N PRO A 530 1.66 -12.62 -1.48
CA PRO A 530 0.25 -12.94 -1.35
C PRO A 530 -0.17 -13.02 0.12
N VAL A 531 -1.30 -12.42 0.46
CA VAL A 531 -1.93 -12.60 1.76
C VAL A 531 -2.41 -14.04 1.95
N THR A 532 -2.45 -14.49 3.20
CA THR A 532 -3.04 -15.79 3.56
C THR A 532 -4.56 -15.79 3.33
N GLN A 533 -5.18 -16.97 3.35
CA GLN A 533 -6.63 -17.12 3.17
C GLN A 533 -7.45 -16.33 4.19
N TYR A 534 -7.03 -16.32 5.46
CA TYR A 534 -7.73 -15.58 6.52
C TYR A 534 -7.50 -14.07 6.46
N GLU A 535 -6.32 -13.65 6.04
CA GLU A 535 -6.03 -12.24 5.77
C GLU A 535 -6.85 -11.75 4.58
N LEU A 536 -6.96 -12.55 3.51
CA LEU A 536 -7.82 -12.23 2.37
C LEU A 536 -9.30 -12.17 2.78
N ALA A 537 -9.79 -13.13 3.57
CA ALA A 537 -11.13 -13.08 4.16
C ALA A 537 -11.36 -11.80 4.97
N SER A 538 -10.40 -11.42 5.81
CA SER A 538 -10.46 -10.19 6.59
C SER A 538 -10.45 -8.95 5.68
N ARG A 539 -9.55 -8.88 4.69
CA ARG A 539 -9.54 -7.79 3.70
C ARG A 539 -10.89 -7.63 3.03
N LEU A 540 -11.47 -8.73 2.52
CA LEU A 540 -12.79 -8.73 1.89
C LEU A 540 -13.87 -8.21 2.85
N SER A 541 -13.92 -8.72 4.08
CA SER A 541 -14.95 -8.33 5.04
C SER A 541 -14.86 -6.86 5.45
N TYR A 542 -13.65 -6.32 5.62
CA TYR A 542 -13.48 -4.90 5.95
C TYR A 542 -13.71 -3.98 4.75
N ILE A 543 -13.32 -4.38 3.54
CA ILE A 543 -13.62 -3.61 2.33
C ILE A 543 -15.14 -3.52 2.12
N LEU A 544 -15.86 -4.65 2.18
CA LEU A 544 -17.28 -4.70 1.85
C LEU A 544 -18.22 -4.37 3.01
N TRP A 545 -17.88 -4.72 4.25
CA TRP A 545 -18.79 -4.60 5.40
C TRP A 545 -18.25 -3.74 6.53
N GLY A 546 -16.95 -3.39 6.52
CA GLY A 546 -16.31 -2.74 7.66
C GLY A 546 -16.38 -3.56 8.95
N SER A 547 -16.36 -4.89 8.84
CA SER A 547 -16.57 -5.81 9.96
C SER A 547 -15.77 -7.10 9.82
N SER A 548 -15.80 -7.95 10.84
CA SER A 548 -15.27 -9.31 10.83
C SER A 548 -15.89 -10.17 9.71
N PRO A 549 -15.13 -11.15 9.18
CA PRO A 549 -15.65 -12.20 8.29
C PRO A 549 -16.81 -12.97 8.93
N ASP A 550 -17.78 -13.37 8.12
CA ASP A 550 -18.86 -14.25 8.56
C ASP A 550 -18.45 -15.73 8.48
N GLU A 551 -19.31 -16.63 8.98
CA GLU A 551 -19.03 -18.07 9.02
C GLU A 551 -18.83 -18.69 7.63
N GLU A 552 -19.49 -18.17 6.60
CA GLU A 552 -19.29 -18.63 5.22
C GLU A 552 -17.90 -18.23 4.69
N LEU A 553 -17.50 -16.97 4.89
CA LEU A 553 -16.19 -16.49 4.45
C LEU A 553 -15.04 -17.14 5.22
N MET A 554 -15.23 -17.41 6.52
CA MET A 554 -14.27 -18.19 7.32
C MET A 554 -14.14 -19.64 6.83
N ARG A 555 -15.24 -20.28 6.41
CA ARG A 555 -15.19 -21.62 5.81
C ARG A 555 -14.51 -21.62 4.45
N ALA A 556 -14.74 -20.60 3.62
CA ALA A 556 -14.03 -20.45 2.36
C ALA A 556 -12.52 -20.29 2.58
N ALA A 557 -12.12 -19.54 3.62
CA ALA A 557 -10.73 -19.44 4.02
C ALA A 557 -10.15 -20.77 4.52
N ASP A 558 -10.88 -21.51 5.37
CA ASP A 558 -10.50 -22.85 5.84
C ASP A 558 -10.28 -23.82 4.65
N ALA A 559 -11.10 -23.71 3.61
CA ALA A 559 -11.03 -24.56 2.42
C ALA A 559 -9.94 -24.15 1.41
N GLY A 560 -9.32 -22.97 1.58
CA GLY A 560 -8.39 -22.41 0.60
C GLY A 560 -9.04 -21.86 -0.66
N ASP A 561 -10.36 -21.65 -0.63
CA ASP A 561 -11.16 -21.31 -1.80
C ASP A 561 -10.93 -19.87 -2.29
N LEU A 562 -10.47 -18.97 -1.42
CA LEU A 562 -10.29 -17.55 -1.76
C LEU A 562 -9.09 -17.30 -2.68
N ALA A 563 -8.21 -18.29 -2.88
CA ALA A 563 -7.15 -18.21 -3.90
C ALA A 563 -7.67 -18.44 -5.33
N ASP A 564 -8.86 -19.02 -5.50
CA ASP A 564 -9.48 -19.20 -6.81
C ASP A 564 -10.31 -17.96 -7.17
N ARG A 565 -9.99 -17.32 -8.30
CA ARG A 565 -10.66 -16.07 -8.71
C ARG A 565 -12.17 -16.24 -8.92
N GLY A 566 -12.62 -17.41 -9.39
CA GLY A 566 -14.05 -17.67 -9.60
C GLY A 566 -14.80 -17.82 -8.29
N LYS A 567 -14.24 -18.55 -7.32
CA LYS A 567 -14.81 -18.70 -5.98
C LYS A 567 -14.74 -17.39 -5.19
N LEU A 568 -13.66 -16.63 -5.31
CA LEU A 568 -13.51 -15.30 -4.74
C LEU A 568 -14.60 -14.36 -5.27
N ALA A 569 -14.79 -14.31 -6.59
CA ALA A 569 -15.85 -13.52 -7.22
C ALA A 569 -17.24 -13.93 -6.71
N ALA A 570 -17.50 -15.23 -6.55
CA ALA A 570 -18.77 -15.71 -5.98
C ALA A 570 -18.99 -15.23 -4.53
N GLN A 571 -17.95 -15.20 -3.70
CA GLN A 571 -18.02 -14.62 -2.35
C GLN A 571 -18.30 -13.11 -2.39
N VAL A 572 -17.63 -12.35 -3.27
CA VAL A 572 -17.92 -10.91 -3.46
C VAL A 572 -19.39 -10.70 -3.85
N GLN A 573 -19.89 -11.44 -4.84
CA GLN A 573 -21.28 -11.32 -5.30
C GLN A 573 -22.31 -11.67 -4.23
N ARG A 574 -22.00 -12.61 -3.34
CA ARG A 574 -22.82 -12.89 -2.16
C ARG A 574 -22.79 -11.72 -1.19
N MET A 575 -21.60 -11.24 -0.86
CA MET A 575 -21.41 -10.19 0.14
C MET A 575 -22.01 -8.84 -0.28
N LEU A 576 -21.98 -8.51 -1.58
CA LEU A 576 -22.61 -7.32 -2.15
C LEU A 576 -24.13 -7.25 -1.96
N LYS A 577 -24.80 -8.39 -1.67
CA LYS A 577 -26.25 -8.45 -1.40
C LYS A 577 -26.59 -8.18 0.06
N ASP A 578 -25.59 -8.13 0.94
CA ASP A 578 -25.76 -7.88 2.36
C ASP A 578 -25.94 -6.38 2.62
N SER A 579 -26.86 -6.00 3.52
CA SER A 579 -27.12 -4.60 3.86
C SER A 579 -25.90 -3.87 4.41
N ARG A 580 -24.96 -4.59 5.03
CA ARG A 580 -23.70 -4.02 5.53
C ARG A 580 -22.87 -3.40 4.42
N THR A 581 -22.99 -3.87 3.17
CA THR A 581 -22.31 -3.24 2.03
C THR A 581 -22.92 -1.89 1.67
N ILE A 582 -24.24 -1.77 1.76
CA ILE A 582 -24.91 -0.48 1.58
C ILE A 582 -24.47 0.49 2.67
N ASP A 583 -24.35 0.05 3.92
CA ASP A 583 -23.89 0.88 5.03
C ASP A 583 -22.42 1.28 4.89
N ARG A 584 -21.54 0.35 4.50
CA ARG A 584 -20.12 0.62 4.23
C ARG A 584 -19.93 1.62 3.09
N SER A 585 -20.70 1.49 2.02
CA SER A 585 -20.67 2.46 0.91
C SER A 585 -21.24 3.84 1.30
N SER A 586 -22.22 3.87 2.21
CA SER A 586 -22.76 5.12 2.78
C SER A 586 -21.74 5.81 3.69
N GLN A 587 -20.91 5.03 4.41
CA GLN A 587 -19.76 5.55 5.16
C GLN A 587 -18.71 6.14 4.22
N PHE A 588 -18.38 5.45 3.13
CA PHE A 588 -17.50 6.01 2.08
C PHE A 588 -17.99 7.38 1.61
N LEU A 589 -19.28 7.49 1.25
CA LEU A 589 -19.86 8.76 0.79
C LEU A 589 -19.77 9.84 1.88
N SER A 590 -20.08 9.48 3.12
CA SER A 590 -20.00 10.41 4.26
C SER A 590 -18.59 10.96 4.47
N GLU A 591 -17.57 10.11 4.33
CA GLU A 591 -16.16 10.49 4.49
C GLU A 591 -15.65 11.28 3.29
N TRP A 592 -15.98 10.85 2.07
CA TRP A 592 -15.58 11.53 0.84
C TRP A 592 -16.11 12.96 0.79
N LEU A 593 -17.38 13.16 1.14
CA LEU A 593 -18.01 14.47 1.17
C LEU A 593 -17.86 15.20 2.51
N ASP A 594 -17.16 14.61 3.48
CA ASP A 594 -16.98 15.12 4.84
C ASP A 594 -18.30 15.59 5.50
N LEU A 595 -19.35 14.77 5.39
CA LEU A 595 -20.67 15.10 5.93
C LEU A 595 -20.68 15.24 7.46
N GLY A 596 -19.62 14.79 8.14
CA GLY A 596 -19.46 14.95 9.59
C GLY A 596 -19.31 16.41 10.02
N ARG A 597 -18.79 17.28 9.15
CA ARG A 597 -18.60 18.72 9.47
C ARG A 597 -19.92 19.44 9.79
N LEU A 598 -21.04 18.97 9.21
CA LEU A 598 -22.35 19.62 9.32
C LEU A 598 -22.83 19.76 10.76
N ALA A 599 -22.53 18.77 11.62
CA ALA A 599 -22.88 18.80 13.03
C ALA A 599 -22.24 19.99 13.80
N ASN A 600 -21.08 20.44 13.32
CA ASN A 600 -20.29 21.50 13.93
C ASN A 600 -20.37 22.83 13.18
N LEU A 601 -21.11 22.90 12.07
CA LEU A 601 -21.26 24.13 11.30
C LEU A 601 -22.06 25.16 12.12
N ARG A 602 -21.56 26.39 12.16
CA ARG A 602 -22.19 27.52 12.89
C ARG A 602 -22.25 28.75 11.98
N PRO A 603 -23.19 28.79 11.03
CA PRO A 603 -23.39 29.96 10.19
C PRO A 603 -23.75 31.22 10.98
N ASP A 604 -23.42 32.37 10.43
CA ASP A 604 -23.77 33.69 10.95
C ASP A 604 -25.29 33.79 11.08
N ALA A 605 -25.77 33.79 12.31
CA ALA A 605 -27.20 33.80 12.63
C ALA A 605 -27.94 35.05 12.10
N LYS A 606 -27.24 36.16 11.83
CA LYS A 606 -27.87 37.34 11.20
C LYS A 606 -28.10 37.14 9.72
N LYS A 607 -27.25 36.35 9.05
CA LYS A 607 -27.36 36.03 7.62
C LYS A 607 -28.30 34.85 7.37
N PHE A 608 -28.26 33.86 8.25
CA PHE A 608 -29.02 32.61 8.11
C PHE A 608 -29.85 32.33 9.38
N PRO A 609 -30.93 33.10 9.62
CA PRO A 609 -31.73 32.98 10.84
C PRO A 609 -32.48 31.64 10.96
N ASN A 610 -32.70 30.95 9.84
CA ASN A 610 -33.40 29.67 9.79
C ASN A 610 -32.46 28.46 9.94
N TRP A 611 -31.15 28.69 10.10
CA TRP A 611 -30.20 27.59 10.29
C TRP A 611 -30.30 27.02 11.72
N ASP A 612 -30.42 25.70 11.83
CA ASP A 612 -30.28 24.97 13.08
C ASP A 612 -29.59 23.60 12.88
N ALA A 613 -29.30 22.91 13.99
CA ALA A 613 -28.63 21.61 13.96
C ALA A 613 -29.50 20.51 13.30
N GLN A 614 -30.81 20.68 13.28
CA GLN A 614 -31.71 19.70 12.68
C GLN A 614 -31.72 19.86 11.15
N LEU A 615 -31.69 21.08 10.61
CA LEU A 615 -31.51 21.31 9.18
C LEU A 615 -30.19 20.71 8.68
N ALA A 616 -29.12 20.81 9.46
CA ALA A 616 -27.85 20.17 9.16
C ALA A 616 -27.96 18.62 9.12
N THR A 617 -28.77 18.05 10.00
CA THR A 617 -29.09 16.61 10.02
C THR A 617 -29.93 16.22 8.81
N ASP A 618 -30.96 16.98 8.49
CA ASP A 618 -31.84 16.76 7.34
C ASP A 618 -31.04 16.77 6.02
N MET A 619 -30.09 17.71 5.86
CA MET A 619 -29.18 17.76 4.70
C MET A 619 -28.27 16.54 4.62
N ARG A 620 -27.76 16.05 5.77
CA ARG A 620 -26.95 14.83 5.81
C ARG A 620 -27.77 13.61 5.38
N ASP A 621 -28.99 13.49 5.90
CA ASP A 621 -29.89 12.37 5.63
C ASP A 621 -30.40 12.38 4.19
N GLU A 622 -30.65 13.55 3.59
CA GLU A 622 -30.88 13.74 2.16
C GLU A 622 -29.79 13.03 1.34
N THR A 623 -28.52 13.39 1.59
CA THR A 623 -27.40 12.89 0.78
C THR A 623 -27.24 11.38 0.88
N LEU A 624 -27.44 10.82 2.08
CA LEU A 624 -27.36 9.37 2.29
C LEU A 624 -28.53 8.63 1.65
N ALA A 625 -29.76 9.16 1.76
CA ALA A 625 -30.94 8.58 1.11
C ALA A 625 -30.83 8.64 -0.42
N TYR A 626 -30.42 9.80 -0.95
CA TYR A 626 -30.15 10.01 -2.38
C TYR A 626 -29.12 9.00 -2.92
N PHE A 627 -27.99 8.83 -2.23
CA PHE A 627 -26.96 7.88 -2.66
C PHE A 627 -27.46 6.43 -2.65
N ARG A 628 -28.17 6.01 -1.60
CA ARG A 628 -28.75 4.66 -1.53
C ARG A 628 -29.75 4.41 -2.67
N GLU A 629 -30.53 5.42 -3.03
CA GLU A 629 -31.46 5.35 -4.15
C GLU A 629 -30.73 5.19 -5.49
N VAL A 630 -29.81 6.10 -5.80
CA VAL A 630 -29.10 6.13 -7.10
C VAL A 630 -28.13 4.95 -7.26
N ALA A 631 -27.27 4.71 -6.26
CA ALA A 631 -26.19 3.73 -6.39
C ALA A 631 -26.65 2.27 -6.16
N TRP A 632 -27.70 2.04 -5.36
CA TRP A 632 -28.09 0.68 -4.97
C TRP A 632 -29.47 0.25 -5.47
N LYS A 633 -30.52 1.07 -5.30
CA LYS A 633 -31.86 0.70 -5.78
C LYS A 633 -31.99 0.82 -7.29
N GLN A 634 -31.46 1.91 -7.87
CA GLN A 634 -31.42 2.12 -9.32
C GLN A 634 -30.19 1.47 -9.97
N ASN A 635 -29.18 1.11 -9.16
CA ASN A 635 -27.92 0.50 -9.61
C ASN A 635 -27.25 1.29 -10.75
N ARG A 636 -27.23 2.62 -10.63
CA ARG A 636 -26.67 3.51 -11.64
C ARG A 636 -25.14 3.61 -11.52
N PRO A 637 -24.44 4.00 -12.60
CA PRO A 637 -23.03 4.36 -12.54
C PRO A 637 -22.77 5.41 -11.44
N LEU A 638 -21.64 5.34 -10.75
CA LEU A 638 -21.36 6.28 -9.65
C LEU A 638 -21.29 7.75 -10.11
N SER A 639 -20.89 8.00 -11.36
CA SER A 639 -20.89 9.34 -11.94
C SER A 639 -22.27 10.00 -12.01
N ASP A 640 -23.33 9.19 -12.06
CA ASP A 640 -24.71 9.67 -12.12
C ASP A 640 -25.16 10.35 -10.82
N LEU A 641 -24.41 10.17 -9.73
CA LEU A 641 -24.60 10.96 -8.52
C LEU A 641 -24.49 12.46 -8.80
N LEU A 642 -23.80 12.87 -9.86
CA LEU A 642 -23.59 14.27 -10.21
C LEU A 642 -24.77 14.88 -10.98
N ASN A 643 -25.62 14.09 -11.65
CA ASN A 643 -26.67 14.63 -12.52
C ASN A 643 -28.05 14.00 -12.35
N ALA A 644 -28.25 13.07 -11.42
CA ALA A 644 -29.58 12.50 -11.18
C ALA A 644 -30.58 13.57 -10.74
N GLN A 645 -31.74 13.56 -11.39
CA GLN A 645 -32.82 14.55 -11.23
C GLN A 645 -33.82 14.15 -10.13
N LEU A 646 -33.30 13.75 -8.96
CA LEU A 646 -34.11 13.43 -7.79
C LEU A 646 -33.40 13.89 -6.52
N THR A 647 -34.17 14.08 -5.45
CA THR A 647 -33.60 14.18 -4.10
C THR A 647 -34.52 13.61 -3.04
N TYR A 648 -34.06 13.56 -1.80
CA TYR A 648 -34.87 13.29 -0.62
C TYR A 648 -34.91 14.53 0.27
N ALA A 649 -36.08 14.87 0.78
CA ALA A 649 -36.20 16.00 1.70
C ALA A 649 -37.25 15.74 2.78
N THR A 650 -36.92 16.14 4.01
CA THR A 650 -37.90 16.35 5.08
C THR A 650 -38.75 17.57 4.75
N PRO A 651 -39.89 17.81 5.42
CA PRO A 651 -40.69 19.02 5.20
C PRO A 651 -39.89 20.32 5.38
N ARG A 652 -39.01 20.35 6.39
CA ARG A 652 -38.11 21.47 6.69
C ARG A 652 -37.12 21.71 5.55
N LEU A 653 -36.48 20.65 5.05
CA LEU A 653 -35.52 20.77 3.97
C LEU A 653 -36.19 21.11 2.64
N ALA A 654 -37.40 20.59 2.39
CA ALA A 654 -38.20 20.94 1.23
C ALA A 654 -38.52 22.44 1.24
N GLU A 655 -38.98 22.99 2.37
CA GLU A 655 -39.19 24.43 2.55
C GLU A 655 -37.89 25.23 2.31
N HIS A 656 -36.77 24.79 2.89
CA HIS A 656 -35.44 25.41 2.68
C HIS A 656 -35.03 25.45 1.20
N TYR A 657 -35.45 24.46 0.41
CA TYR A 657 -35.19 24.38 -1.02
C TYR A 657 -36.24 25.05 -1.91
N GLY A 658 -37.33 25.58 -1.32
CA GLY A 658 -38.46 26.14 -2.06
C GLY A 658 -39.35 25.09 -2.72
N LEU A 659 -39.33 23.85 -2.22
CA LEU A 659 -40.18 22.75 -2.66
C LEU A 659 -41.45 22.67 -1.80
N THR A 660 -42.55 22.18 -2.39
CA THR A 660 -43.78 21.91 -1.64
C THR A 660 -43.66 20.55 -0.95
N SER A 661 -43.81 20.49 0.38
CA SER A 661 -43.71 19.22 1.12
C SER A 661 -44.73 18.19 0.64
N LEU A 662 -44.29 16.95 0.43
CA LEU A 662 -45.14 15.83 -0.01
C LEU A 662 -45.71 14.99 1.15
N SER A 663 -45.07 15.02 2.32
CA SER A 663 -45.41 14.21 3.50
C SER A 663 -44.97 14.90 4.79
N GLU A 664 -45.20 14.26 5.95
CA GLU A 664 -44.62 14.67 7.24
C GLU A 664 -43.21 14.09 7.46
N ASP A 665 -42.88 12.98 6.78
CA ASP A 665 -41.57 12.33 6.82
C ASP A 665 -40.68 12.72 5.63
N ILE A 666 -39.45 12.23 5.60
CA ILE A 666 -38.56 12.33 4.45
C ILE A 666 -39.18 11.62 3.23
N SER A 667 -39.26 12.31 2.10
CA SER A 667 -39.83 11.79 0.85
C SER A 667 -38.93 12.04 -0.33
N GLN A 668 -39.10 11.25 -1.40
CA GLN A 668 -38.42 11.44 -2.66
C GLN A 668 -39.12 12.53 -3.50
N TYR A 669 -38.34 13.41 -4.11
CA TYR A 669 -38.79 14.48 -4.99
C TYR A 669 -38.18 14.31 -6.38
N ASP A 670 -38.99 14.54 -7.42
CA ASP A 670 -38.52 14.71 -8.79
C ASP A 670 -38.03 16.15 -8.98
N LEU A 671 -36.79 16.31 -9.47
CA LEU A 671 -36.15 17.61 -9.69
C LEU A 671 -36.13 18.02 -11.16
N SER A 672 -36.67 17.20 -12.07
CA SER A 672 -36.62 17.47 -13.53
C SER A 672 -37.22 18.81 -13.95
N SER A 673 -38.17 19.36 -13.19
CA SER A 673 -38.77 20.68 -13.41
C SER A 673 -38.25 21.77 -12.48
N VAL A 674 -37.28 21.48 -11.61
CA VAL A 674 -36.74 22.41 -10.61
C VAL A 674 -35.42 22.97 -11.13
N ALA A 675 -35.49 24.19 -11.68
CA ALA A 675 -34.33 24.84 -12.27
C ALA A 675 -33.13 24.89 -11.30
N GLY A 676 -31.94 24.55 -11.79
CA GLY A 676 -30.69 24.63 -11.06
C GLY A 676 -30.44 23.51 -10.04
N ARG A 677 -31.45 22.74 -9.62
CA ARG A 677 -31.29 21.60 -8.69
C ARG A 677 -31.23 20.27 -9.45
N GLY A 678 -30.42 19.35 -8.94
CA GLY A 678 -30.17 18.05 -9.55
C GLY A 678 -28.72 17.64 -9.31
N GLY A 679 -28.52 16.39 -8.91
CA GLY A 679 -27.18 15.92 -8.56
C GLY A 679 -26.64 16.42 -7.21
N ILE A 680 -25.62 15.73 -6.73
CA ILE A 680 -25.09 15.86 -5.37
C ILE A 680 -24.42 17.21 -5.09
N LEU A 681 -23.88 17.89 -6.11
CA LEU A 681 -23.25 19.20 -5.96
C LEU A 681 -24.25 20.33 -5.68
N THR A 682 -25.54 20.08 -5.89
CA THR A 682 -26.62 21.05 -5.63
C THR A 682 -27.32 20.82 -4.28
N GLN A 683 -26.88 19.82 -3.51
CA GLN A 683 -27.38 19.54 -2.17
C GLN A 683 -26.73 20.45 -1.14
N GLY A 684 -27.51 20.89 -0.14
CA GLY A 684 -27.07 21.78 0.92
C GLY A 684 -25.89 21.22 1.72
N SER A 685 -25.86 19.90 1.92
CA SER A 685 -24.75 19.20 2.58
C SER A 685 -23.40 19.47 1.92
N VAL A 686 -23.33 19.53 0.59
CA VAL A 686 -22.12 19.79 -0.19
C VAL A 686 -21.89 21.29 -0.37
N LEU A 687 -22.94 22.07 -0.63
CA LEU A 687 -22.84 23.51 -0.88
C LEU A 687 -22.29 24.33 0.30
N THR A 688 -22.41 23.80 1.53
CA THR A 688 -21.84 24.38 2.76
C THR A 688 -20.31 24.39 2.81
N VAL A 689 -19.60 23.67 1.92
CA VAL A 689 -18.12 23.76 1.82
C VAL A 689 -17.65 25.19 1.53
N GLY A 690 -18.50 26.01 0.89
CA GLY A 690 -18.27 27.43 0.68
C GLY A 690 -18.27 28.28 1.97
N GLY A 691 -18.67 27.70 3.09
CA GLY A 691 -19.08 28.41 4.29
C GLY A 691 -20.20 29.41 4.02
N ASP A 692 -20.49 30.24 5.02
CA ASP A 692 -21.53 31.28 4.98
C ASP A 692 -21.40 32.30 3.84
N GLY A 693 -20.20 32.42 3.28
CA GLY A 693 -19.89 33.33 2.20
C GLY A 693 -20.18 32.79 0.81
N ALA A 694 -20.54 31.51 0.68
CA ALA A 694 -20.62 30.81 -0.62
C ALA A 694 -19.32 30.96 -1.43
N SER A 695 -18.17 30.75 -0.77
CA SER A 695 -16.84 31.00 -1.34
C SER A 695 -16.62 30.23 -2.65
N MET A 696 -16.40 30.97 -3.75
CA MET A 696 -16.00 30.41 -5.05
C MET A 696 -14.68 29.64 -4.95
N VAL A 697 -13.77 30.12 -4.09
CA VAL A 697 -12.51 29.43 -3.81
C VAL A 697 -12.78 28.06 -3.22
N SER A 698 -13.54 27.97 -2.13
CA SER A 698 -13.72 26.70 -1.42
C SER A 698 -14.52 25.70 -2.24
N ARG A 699 -15.59 26.14 -2.92
CA ARG A 699 -16.38 25.27 -3.81
C ARG A 699 -15.57 24.82 -5.03
N GLY A 700 -14.79 25.72 -5.61
CA GLY A 700 -13.93 25.43 -6.75
C GLY A 700 -12.83 24.43 -6.39
N LEU A 701 -12.19 24.61 -5.24
CA LEU A 701 -11.20 23.67 -4.70
C LEU A 701 -11.81 22.31 -4.40
N PHE A 702 -13.04 22.25 -3.88
CA PHE A 702 -13.74 20.99 -3.69
C PHE A 702 -13.94 20.23 -5.01
N VAL A 703 -14.46 20.91 -6.05
CA VAL A 703 -14.61 20.28 -7.37
C VAL A 703 -13.25 19.87 -7.94
N LEU A 704 -12.23 20.72 -7.82
CA LEU A 704 -10.88 20.41 -8.30
C LEU A 704 -10.30 19.17 -7.59
N HIS A 705 -10.28 19.15 -6.26
CA HIS A 705 -9.60 18.12 -5.47
C HIS A 705 -10.40 16.82 -5.37
N ASP A 706 -11.72 16.90 -5.16
CA ASP A 706 -12.54 15.74 -4.84
C ASP A 706 -13.24 15.12 -6.04
N LEU A 707 -13.51 15.89 -7.10
CA LEU A 707 -14.10 15.35 -8.34
C LEU A 707 -13.09 15.22 -9.47
N LEU A 708 -12.21 16.21 -9.66
CA LEU A 708 -11.29 16.22 -10.79
C LEU A 708 -9.89 15.72 -10.44
N ARG A 709 -9.63 15.36 -9.17
CA ARG A 709 -8.32 14.92 -8.69
C ARG A 709 -7.20 15.87 -9.17
N GLY A 710 -7.47 17.18 -9.19
CA GLY A 710 -6.50 18.22 -9.52
C GLY A 710 -5.85 18.74 -8.25
N THR A 711 -4.71 19.41 -8.40
CA THR A 711 -3.95 19.95 -7.27
C THR A 711 -3.58 21.40 -7.51
N VAL A 712 -3.46 22.16 -6.43
CA VAL A 712 -2.95 23.53 -6.44
C VAL A 712 -2.11 23.72 -5.19
N ASN A 713 -0.97 24.41 -5.32
CA ASN A 713 -0.09 24.64 -4.20
C ASN A 713 -0.68 25.69 -3.25
N ALA A 714 -0.26 25.65 -1.98
CA ALA A 714 -0.62 26.68 -1.01
C ALA A 714 -0.19 28.08 -1.50
N PRO A 715 -0.95 29.14 -1.15
CA PRO A 715 -0.57 30.51 -1.49
C PRO A 715 0.79 30.86 -0.84
N PRO A 716 1.60 31.74 -1.45
CA PRO A 716 2.83 32.22 -0.82
C PRO A 716 2.55 32.86 0.56
N PRO A 717 3.42 32.68 1.58
CA PRO A 717 3.15 33.11 2.96
C PRO A 717 2.88 34.61 3.16
N CYS A 718 3.26 35.44 2.19
CA CYS A 718 3.18 36.91 2.26
C CYS A 718 1.92 37.50 1.58
N VAL A 719 1.03 36.67 1.03
CA VAL A 719 -0.17 37.15 0.32
C VAL A 719 -1.36 37.30 1.28
N ASN A 720 -2.07 38.44 1.20
CA ASN A 720 -3.33 38.63 1.93
C ASN A 720 -4.44 37.79 1.30
N THR A 721 -4.88 36.75 2.01
CA THR A 721 -5.93 35.83 1.57
C THR A 721 -7.34 36.23 2.02
N THR A 722 -7.51 37.40 2.64
CA THR A 722 -8.82 37.87 3.11
C THR A 722 -9.72 38.19 1.91
N PRO A 723 -10.87 37.52 1.72
CA PRO A 723 -11.74 37.78 0.60
C PRO A 723 -12.38 39.19 0.71
N PRO A 724 -12.43 39.98 -0.37
CA PRO A 724 -13.19 41.22 -0.35
C PRO A 724 -14.69 40.92 -0.19
N PRO A 725 -15.46 41.77 0.51
CA PRO A 725 -16.91 41.55 0.66
C PRO A 725 -17.67 41.90 -0.61
N THR A 726 -18.80 41.23 -0.83
CA THR A 726 -19.79 41.61 -1.86
C THR A 726 -20.39 42.97 -1.57
N LYS A 727 -20.87 43.64 -2.61
CA LYS A 727 -21.61 44.91 -2.53
C LYS A 727 -22.49 45.09 -3.76
N ALA A 728 -23.31 46.14 -3.78
CA ALA A 728 -24.06 46.49 -4.99
C ALA A 728 -23.11 46.65 -6.19
N GLY A 729 -23.42 45.97 -7.29
CA GLY A 729 -22.59 45.88 -8.49
C GLY A 729 -21.44 44.88 -8.45
N LEU A 730 -21.24 44.12 -7.36
CA LEU A 730 -20.12 43.19 -7.19
C LEU A 730 -20.54 41.89 -6.48
N THR A 731 -20.72 40.83 -7.25
CA THR A 731 -21.04 39.47 -6.76
C THR A 731 -19.78 38.71 -6.32
N GLN A 732 -19.97 37.54 -5.70
CA GLN A 732 -18.87 36.61 -5.42
C GLN A 732 -18.14 36.18 -6.70
N ARG A 733 -18.86 35.92 -7.80
CA ARG A 733 -18.24 35.64 -9.09
C ARG A 733 -17.47 36.84 -9.63
N GLY A 734 -18.00 38.06 -9.52
CA GLY A 734 -17.28 39.27 -9.96
C GLY A 734 -15.95 39.48 -9.21
N ILE A 735 -15.91 39.13 -7.92
CA ILE A 735 -14.68 39.08 -7.12
C ILE A 735 -13.70 38.02 -7.67
N ALA A 736 -14.20 36.83 -7.95
CA ALA A 736 -13.40 35.75 -8.53
C ALA A 736 -12.83 36.12 -9.91
N GLU A 737 -13.64 36.69 -10.81
CA GLU A 737 -13.22 37.17 -12.12
C GLU A 737 -12.13 38.25 -12.02
N SER A 738 -12.27 39.18 -11.07
CA SER A 738 -11.25 40.21 -10.80
C SER A 738 -9.92 39.58 -10.35
N ARG A 739 -9.98 38.51 -9.54
CA ARG A 739 -8.80 37.79 -9.05
C ARG A 739 -8.15 36.93 -10.15
N ILE A 740 -8.96 36.31 -10.99
CA ILE A 740 -8.50 35.53 -12.16
C ILE A 740 -7.79 36.45 -13.16
N ALA A 741 -8.27 37.69 -13.34
CA ALA A 741 -7.66 38.68 -14.22
C ALA A 741 -6.36 39.29 -13.65
N ASP A 742 -6.08 39.14 -12.36
CA ASP A 742 -4.86 39.64 -11.74
C ASP A 742 -3.64 38.79 -12.16
N ALA A 743 -2.55 39.45 -12.56
CA ALA A 743 -1.37 38.75 -13.08
C ALA A 743 -0.64 37.86 -12.06
N ASN A 744 -0.81 38.13 -10.76
CA ASN A 744 -0.17 37.37 -9.69
C ASN A 744 -1.10 36.27 -9.15
N CYS A 745 -2.38 36.58 -8.95
CA CYS A 745 -3.36 35.62 -8.40
C CYS A 745 -3.94 34.69 -9.47
N GLY A 746 -4.10 35.17 -10.70
CA GLY A 746 -4.80 34.47 -11.79
C GLY A 746 -4.14 33.15 -12.20
N VAL A 747 -2.82 33.06 -12.06
CA VAL A 747 -2.04 31.85 -12.37
C VAL A 747 -2.58 30.61 -11.64
N CYS A 748 -2.92 30.76 -10.36
CA CYS A 748 -3.47 29.65 -9.56
C CYS A 748 -5.00 29.63 -9.60
N HIS A 749 -5.64 30.80 -9.47
CA HIS A 749 -7.09 30.91 -9.28
C HIS A 749 -7.92 30.54 -10.53
N ALA A 750 -7.36 30.73 -11.73
CA ALA A 750 -8.02 30.33 -12.98
C ALA A 750 -8.30 28.82 -13.06
N ARG A 751 -7.61 27.99 -12.26
CA ARG A 751 -7.71 26.53 -12.31
C ARG A 751 -8.89 25.95 -11.53
N PHE A 752 -9.44 26.70 -10.57
CA PHE A 752 -10.48 26.16 -9.69
C PHE A 752 -11.68 27.08 -9.46
N GLU A 753 -11.53 28.40 -9.40
CA GLU A 753 -12.70 29.27 -9.16
C GLU A 753 -13.77 29.17 -10.24
N PRO A 754 -13.44 29.05 -11.55
CA PRO A 754 -14.44 28.82 -12.59
C PRO A 754 -15.29 27.56 -12.37
N LEU A 755 -14.73 26.53 -11.71
CA LEU A 755 -15.45 25.28 -11.41
C LEU A 755 -16.63 25.49 -10.45
N ALA A 756 -16.70 26.63 -9.75
CA ALA A 756 -17.80 26.99 -8.86
C ALA A 756 -18.83 27.93 -9.50
N PHE A 757 -18.60 28.46 -10.71
CA PHE A 757 -19.46 29.50 -11.29
C PHE A 757 -20.88 29.00 -11.58
N GLY A 758 -21.03 27.72 -11.94
CA GLY A 758 -22.34 27.08 -12.09
C GLY A 758 -23.12 26.95 -10.78
N LEU A 759 -22.50 27.23 -9.62
CA LEU A 759 -23.10 27.16 -8.30
C LEU A 759 -23.34 28.55 -7.68
N GLU A 760 -23.17 29.65 -8.44
CA GLU A 760 -23.28 31.02 -7.92
C GLU A 760 -24.70 31.35 -7.41
N LYS A 761 -25.74 30.74 -7.99
CA LYS A 761 -27.14 30.90 -7.53
C LYS A 761 -27.44 30.24 -6.18
N PHE A 762 -26.49 29.51 -5.58
CA PHE A 762 -26.66 28.90 -4.27
C PHE A 762 -25.93 29.69 -3.18
N ASP A 763 -26.64 30.06 -2.12
CA ASP A 763 -26.04 30.72 -0.96
C ASP A 763 -25.19 29.77 -0.09
N GLY A 764 -24.59 30.30 0.98
CA GLY A 764 -23.66 29.55 1.84
C GLY A 764 -24.25 28.32 2.53
N VAL A 765 -25.58 28.23 2.65
CA VAL A 765 -26.30 27.11 3.26
C VAL A 765 -27.14 26.32 2.22
N GLY A 766 -26.91 26.58 0.93
CA GLY A 766 -27.48 25.81 -0.17
C GLY A 766 -28.91 26.15 -0.58
N ALA A 767 -29.45 27.30 -0.14
CA ALA A 767 -30.70 27.82 -0.69
C ALA A 767 -30.44 28.50 -2.04
N PHE A 768 -31.43 28.43 -2.93
CA PHE A 768 -31.33 28.92 -4.31
C PHE A 768 -31.89 30.34 -4.42
N HIS A 769 -31.16 31.23 -5.10
CA HIS A 769 -31.53 32.63 -5.30
C HIS A 769 -31.16 33.12 -6.71
N GLU A 770 -32.03 33.92 -7.32
CA GLU A 770 -31.73 34.61 -8.59
C GLU A 770 -30.95 35.91 -8.38
N ARG A 771 -30.94 36.44 -7.16
CA ARG A 771 -30.24 37.66 -6.78
C ARG A 771 -29.57 37.50 -5.43
N ASP A 772 -28.41 38.13 -5.24
CA ASP A 772 -27.79 38.19 -3.91
C ASP A 772 -28.51 39.19 -2.98
N LYS A 773 -28.07 39.24 -1.73
CA LYS A 773 -28.55 40.17 -0.70
C LYS A 773 -28.39 41.67 -1.04
N HIS A 774 -27.62 42.00 -2.08
CA HIS A 774 -27.41 43.36 -2.57
C HIS A 774 -28.26 43.67 -3.82
N GLY A 775 -29.07 42.71 -4.29
CA GLY A 775 -29.91 42.84 -5.48
C GLY A 775 -29.18 42.56 -6.81
N ASN A 776 -27.91 42.14 -6.76
CA ASN A 776 -27.17 41.79 -7.96
C ASN A 776 -27.76 40.52 -8.59
N ALA A 777 -27.89 40.48 -9.92
CA ALA A 777 -28.30 39.26 -10.62
C ALA A 777 -27.18 38.20 -10.54
N LEU A 778 -27.56 36.97 -10.21
CA LEU A 778 -26.66 35.82 -10.13
C LEU A 778 -26.70 35.02 -11.42
N ARG A 779 -25.60 34.33 -11.73
CA ARG A 779 -25.44 33.53 -12.94
C ARG A 779 -25.20 32.07 -12.62
N ASP A 780 -25.35 31.21 -13.61
CA ASP A 780 -25.11 29.77 -13.53
C ASP A 780 -24.47 29.21 -14.81
N ASP A 781 -23.99 30.09 -15.69
CA ASP A 781 -23.19 29.78 -16.87
C ASP A 781 -21.69 29.83 -16.55
N GLY A 782 -20.86 29.28 -17.43
CA GLY A 782 -19.42 29.37 -17.29
C GLY A 782 -18.68 28.43 -18.22
N GLU A 783 -17.46 28.10 -17.82
CA GLU A 783 -16.63 27.15 -18.54
C GLU A 783 -15.84 26.28 -17.55
N ILE A 784 -15.60 25.02 -17.92
CA ILE A 784 -14.83 24.07 -17.12
C ILE A 784 -13.57 23.66 -17.87
N LEU A 785 -12.43 23.77 -17.20
CA LEU A 785 -11.16 23.22 -17.68
C LEU A 785 -10.83 21.95 -16.90
N PHE A 786 -10.92 20.81 -17.56
CA PHE A 786 -10.53 19.53 -16.97
C PHE A 786 -8.99 19.46 -16.87
N PRO A 787 -8.43 19.01 -15.73
CA PRO A 787 -6.98 18.83 -15.59
C PRO A 787 -6.40 17.96 -16.72
N GLY A 788 -5.37 18.46 -17.38
CA GLY A 788 -4.72 17.78 -18.52
C GLY A 788 -5.28 18.16 -19.89
N GLU A 789 -6.42 18.86 -19.96
CA GLU A 789 -6.94 19.40 -21.20
C GLU A 789 -6.37 20.79 -21.51
N ALA A 790 -6.31 21.12 -22.80
CA ALA A 790 -5.74 22.38 -23.27
C ALA A 790 -6.79 23.50 -23.44
N LYS A 791 -8.08 23.17 -23.44
CA LYS A 791 -9.17 24.12 -23.69
C LYS A 791 -10.34 23.87 -22.74
N PRO A 792 -10.99 24.94 -22.25
CA PRO A 792 -12.18 24.82 -21.44
C PRO A 792 -13.41 24.46 -22.29
N VAL A 793 -14.41 23.86 -21.66
CA VAL A 793 -15.72 23.51 -22.23
C VAL A 793 -16.79 24.44 -21.65
N PRO A 794 -17.54 25.20 -22.47
CA PRO A 794 -18.58 26.09 -21.97
C PRO A 794 -19.85 25.33 -21.56
N TYR A 795 -20.58 25.89 -20.60
CA TYR A 795 -21.92 25.46 -20.18
C TYR A 795 -22.80 26.68 -19.87
N LYS A 796 -24.12 26.51 -19.99
CA LYS A 796 -25.09 27.61 -19.80
C LYS A 796 -25.87 27.54 -18.50
N THR A 797 -25.92 26.36 -17.87
CA THR A 797 -26.70 26.13 -16.65
C THR A 797 -25.96 25.21 -15.69
N SER A 798 -26.35 25.23 -14.40
CA SER A 798 -25.85 24.27 -13.41
C SER A 798 -26.08 22.82 -13.85
N ALA A 799 -27.20 22.52 -14.51
CA ALA A 799 -27.53 21.17 -14.98
C ALA A 799 -26.58 20.71 -16.10
N GLU A 800 -26.27 21.59 -17.06
CA GLU A 800 -25.27 21.29 -18.10
C GLU A 800 -23.87 21.07 -17.49
N LEU A 801 -23.48 21.83 -16.46
CA LEU A 801 -22.23 21.58 -15.72
C LEU A 801 -22.23 20.19 -15.06
N MET A 802 -23.35 19.81 -14.43
CA MET A 802 -23.49 18.48 -13.82
C MET A 802 -23.36 17.36 -14.85
N ASP A 803 -23.97 17.52 -16.03
CA ASP A 803 -23.85 16.55 -17.12
C ASP A 803 -22.43 16.46 -17.68
N LEU A 804 -21.71 17.59 -17.81
CA LEU A 804 -20.31 17.59 -18.21
C LEU A 804 -19.43 16.83 -17.20
N LEU A 805 -19.66 17.04 -15.90
CA LEU A 805 -18.93 16.34 -14.85
C LEU A 805 -19.28 14.85 -14.81
N ALA A 806 -20.56 14.48 -14.89
CA ALA A 806 -21.01 13.08 -14.91
C ALA A 806 -20.43 12.30 -16.10
N ASN A 807 -20.36 12.92 -17.28
CA ASN A 807 -19.84 12.28 -18.47
C ASN A 807 -18.31 12.32 -18.58
N SER A 808 -17.61 13.00 -17.68
CA SER A 808 -16.15 13.13 -17.73
C SER A 808 -15.44 11.86 -17.30
N GLU A 809 -14.53 11.36 -18.13
CA GLU A 809 -13.67 10.23 -17.76
C GLU A 809 -12.83 10.55 -16.53
N ARG A 810 -12.31 11.78 -16.45
CA ARG A 810 -11.51 12.26 -15.32
C ARG A 810 -12.25 12.12 -13.99
N VAL A 811 -13.56 12.40 -13.98
CA VAL A 811 -14.40 12.26 -12.79
C VAL A 811 -14.57 10.79 -12.43
N ARG A 812 -14.79 9.90 -13.40
CA ARG A 812 -14.93 8.46 -13.14
C ARG A 812 -13.63 7.83 -12.65
N GLU A 813 -12.48 8.26 -13.18
CA GLU A 813 -11.16 7.89 -12.67
C GLU A 813 -10.95 8.38 -11.23
N SER A 814 -11.37 9.61 -10.91
CA SER A 814 -11.31 10.16 -9.55
C SER A 814 -12.17 9.37 -8.58
N LEU A 815 -13.41 9.02 -8.95
CA LEU A 815 -14.29 8.16 -8.16
C LEU A 815 -13.65 6.79 -7.91
N THR A 816 -13.06 6.19 -8.95
CA THR A 816 -12.32 4.91 -8.84
C THR A 816 -11.19 5.04 -7.81
N TRP A 817 -10.41 6.12 -7.91
CA TRP A 817 -9.30 6.40 -7.01
C TRP A 817 -9.76 6.56 -5.56
N LYS A 818 -10.79 7.39 -5.30
CA LYS A 818 -11.31 7.65 -3.95
C LYS A 818 -11.89 6.40 -3.30
N VAL A 819 -12.65 5.58 -4.03
CA VAL A 819 -13.19 4.31 -3.51
C VAL A 819 -12.05 3.32 -3.22
N THR A 820 -11.06 3.21 -4.11
CA THR A 820 -9.91 2.33 -3.90
C THR A 820 -9.08 2.77 -2.68
N GLN A 821 -8.84 4.07 -2.53
CA GLN A 821 -8.15 4.64 -1.36
C GLN A 821 -8.88 4.32 -0.06
N PHE A 822 -10.21 4.51 -0.03
CA PHE A 822 -11.03 4.15 1.13
C PHE A 822 -11.02 2.64 1.42
N ALA A 823 -11.08 1.80 0.38
CA ALA A 823 -11.05 0.35 0.53
C ALA A 823 -9.73 -0.14 1.15
N LEU A 824 -8.60 0.44 0.71
CA LEU A 824 -7.27 0.08 1.22
C LEU A 824 -6.93 0.74 2.56
N GLY A 825 -7.58 1.86 2.91
CA GLY A 825 -7.29 2.60 4.15
C GLY A 825 -5.90 3.24 4.15
N ARG A 826 -5.39 3.62 2.98
CA ARG A 826 -4.11 4.32 2.80
C ARG A 826 -4.15 5.18 1.54
N PRO A 827 -3.32 6.23 1.43
CA PRO A 827 -3.15 6.95 0.18
C PRO A 827 -2.63 6.01 -0.92
N LEU A 828 -3.08 6.26 -2.13
CA LEU A 828 -2.57 5.59 -3.32
C LEU A 828 -1.32 6.32 -3.81
N LEU A 829 -0.34 5.54 -4.23
CA LEU A 829 0.98 6.01 -4.66
C LEU A 829 1.12 5.88 -6.18
N ALA A 830 2.18 6.46 -6.74
CA ALA A 830 2.51 6.31 -8.15
C ALA A 830 2.61 4.86 -8.61
N ALA A 831 3.09 3.96 -7.74
CA ALA A 831 3.16 2.53 -8.02
C ALA A 831 1.79 1.84 -8.12
N ASP A 832 0.75 2.38 -7.47
CA ASP A 832 -0.61 1.82 -7.53
C ASP A 832 -1.36 2.25 -8.81
N ALA A 833 -0.99 3.39 -9.38
CA ALA A 833 -1.73 4.03 -10.47
C ALA A 833 -2.00 3.12 -11.70
N PRO A 834 -1.04 2.29 -12.19
CA PRO A 834 -1.33 1.35 -13.27
C PRO A 834 -2.40 0.31 -12.91
N VAL A 835 -2.38 -0.22 -11.68
CA VAL A 835 -3.38 -1.20 -11.23
C VAL A 835 -4.75 -0.53 -11.05
N VAL A 836 -4.77 0.71 -10.53
CA VAL A 836 -6.01 1.50 -10.40
C VAL A 836 -6.63 1.80 -11.78
N ALA A 837 -5.81 2.02 -12.81
CA ALA A 837 -6.30 2.18 -14.18
C ALA A 837 -6.94 0.90 -14.74
N GLU A 838 -6.39 -0.28 -14.43
CA GLU A 838 -7.00 -1.56 -14.79
C GLU A 838 -8.30 -1.81 -14.00
N ILE A 839 -8.34 -1.47 -12.71
CA ILE A 839 -9.57 -1.49 -11.90
C ILE A 839 -10.63 -0.59 -12.55
N HIS A 840 -10.25 0.63 -12.92
CA HIS A 840 -11.14 1.60 -13.56
C HIS A 840 -11.77 0.99 -14.81
N LYS A 841 -10.94 0.50 -15.73
CA LYS A 841 -11.37 -0.11 -16.98
C LYS A 841 -12.30 -1.31 -16.76
N ALA A 842 -11.95 -2.21 -15.85
CA ALA A 842 -12.78 -3.37 -15.52
C ALA A 842 -14.15 -2.93 -14.94
N ALA A 843 -14.15 -1.96 -14.03
CA ALA A 843 -15.38 -1.44 -13.43
C ALA A 843 -16.29 -0.76 -14.46
N GLN A 844 -15.72 0.02 -15.39
CA GLN A 844 -16.49 0.67 -16.47
C GLN A 844 -17.07 -0.34 -17.46
N GLN A 845 -16.35 -1.42 -17.78
CA GLN A 845 -16.85 -2.50 -18.64
C GLN A 845 -18.10 -3.17 -18.04
N ASP A 846 -18.18 -3.26 -16.72
CA ASP A 846 -19.33 -3.79 -15.96
C ASP A 846 -20.31 -2.69 -15.50
N GLY A 847 -20.37 -1.56 -16.21
CA GLY A 847 -21.39 -0.52 -16.03
C GLY A 847 -21.06 0.59 -15.02
N GLY A 848 -19.84 0.62 -14.47
CA GLY A 848 -19.36 1.73 -13.63
C GLY A 848 -20.10 1.94 -12.31
N THR A 849 -20.80 0.93 -11.82
CA THR A 849 -21.56 0.98 -10.55
C THR A 849 -20.63 0.84 -9.35
N TYR A 850 -21.13 1.13 -8.14
CA TYR A 850 -20.35 0.90 -6.92
C TYR A 850 -19.98 -0.60 -6.78
N ALA A 851 -20.92 -1.48 -7.13
CA ALA A 851 -20.73 -2.94 -7.07
C ALA A 851 -19.67 -3.42 -8.08
N SER A 852 -19.66 -2.89 -9.31
CA SER A 852 -18.63 -3.26 -10.30
C SER A 852 -17.25 -2.78 -9.87
N LEU A 853 -17.17 -1.58 -9.31
CA LEU A 853 -15.93 -1.01 -8.80
C LEU A 853 -15.35 -1.79 -7.61
N ILE A 854 -16.15 -2.11 -6.60
CA ILE A 854 -15.70 -2.95 -5.47
C ILE A 854 -15.28 -4.33 -5.95
N THR A 855 -16.01 -4.92 -6.90
CA THR A 855 -15.64 -6.21 -7.48
C THR A 855 -14.28 -6.13 -8.19
N ALA A 856 -14.05 -5.10 -9.00
CA ALA A 856 -12.77 -4.87 -9.68
C ALA A 856 -11.62 -4.66 -8.69
N ILE A 857 -11.84 -3.90 -7.61
CA ILE A 857 -10.84 -3.70 -6.54
C ILE A 857 -10.47 -5.04 -5.89
N VAL A 858 -11.44 -5.82 -5.44
CA VAL A 858 -11.19 -7.09 -4.73
C VAL A 858 -10.53 -8.14 -5.62
N LEU A 859 -10.83 -8.12 -6.92
CA LEU A 859 -10.23 -9.05 -7.88
C LEU A 859 -8.89 -8.58 -8.44
N SER A 860 -8.41 -7.39 -8.07
CA SER A 860 -7.11 -6.87 -8.50
C SER A 860 -5.95 -7.40 -7.65
N ASP A 861 -4.72 -7.06 -8.05
CA ASP A 861 -3.50 -7.41 -7.31
C ASP A 861 -3.14 -6.38 -6.20
N LEU A 862 -4.04 -5.42 -5.90
CA LEU A 862 -3.82 -4.35 -4.91
C LEU A 862 -3.99 -4.78 -3.43
#